data_AF-A0AAU6EGR3-F1
#
_entry.id   AF-A0AAU6EGR3-F1
#
_cell.length_a   1.000
_cell.length_b   1.000
_cell.length_c   1.000
_cell.angle_alpha   90.00
_cell.angle_beta   90.00
_cell.angle_gamma   90.00
#
_symmetry.space_group_name_H-M   'P 1'
#
loop_
_entity.id
_entity.type
_entity.pdbx_description
1 polymer ?
#
loop_
_entity_poly.entity_id
_entity_poly.type
_entity_poly.pdbx_seq_one_letter_code
_entity_poly.pdbx_strand_id
1 'polypeptide(L)'
;MRLHAQARTRTLAGAVTAVVVSTMLFAGPAHADPPVSGTGEDGAWSVETVESGYKITLQLAEPLPVRDAIPELAVNGTSLGPAVESPDGTTLTITTSDPKVSSAASVDVAWNGEVPSEAAPTARIAPEPAPNRQKRPGTPPLPIDPASPGRYTVVHDEYDLGDTAITLAGLGGRQAEIRAKVYLPKEATGRLPLVVFQHGRHSACYNPVTRQTSNSTWPCPAGQQPILSFTGYDGPADVLAGHGYAVVSVSANGVNAADNPFSEDRGALARGEVVMRHLDLLADAVKGTGDDKLVELFKDRLDMDDIGLMGHSRGGEGVVKAALLNAGRPKPYGIRAVLPLAPTDFARATLPNIPMSVFLPYCDGDVSNQQGQHFYDDSLYAFEKDEAFRSSLMIMGTNHNFFNTEWTPGVAVAPASDDWSNRNDPVCGSTAAPGRLTPAEQYAVGTAYIAGFFRLVQGGEHELLPLFDGSGAVPASAGRAVVHTVAQAEADKRLDVAPFTSPSSSFTVSGAATGVICAGMLDRSPQSGVPTCATRLTTSQAPSWTPATYAGNVTATPVLRFAWTDTTGEVSVPLPEGSRNVNGYDALTFRAALDESATGNVDLAVTVVDGRGTTGTVLVSGVSDALTPFPGTTSPLPKTWLRTVRVPMSSLDEVDLRDVREVRVTGASPTGGVYLGDLAFSDVRVGKAELDELPQVSLQGLTVPEGDGPGAATMTLTLSGRSKKPVTVNVQSIAAGTAPVITALAQQVVIPVGARSATFQVPIAGDTTPATAEQSYQVVASVPTNATIGGGFTRLIVTDDDAL
;
A
#
# COMPACT_ATOMS: atom_id res chain seq x y z
N MET A 1 3.55 -22.94 74.56
CA MET A 1 3.31 -21.95 75.65
C MET A 1 2.28 -20.95 75.15
N ARG A 2 1.22 -20.57 75.87
CA ARG A 2 0.60 -21.11 77.09
C ARG A 2 -0.89 -21.34 76.78
N LEU A 3 -1.47 -22.47 77.21
CA LEU A 3 -2.92 -22.55 77.44
C LEU A 3 -3.26 -21.85 78.75
N HIS A 4 -4.45 -21.27 78.87
CA HIS A 4 -5.22 -21.22 80.13
C HIS A 4 -6.73 -21.23 79.80
N ALA A 5 -7.51 -21.85 80.69
CA ALA A 5 -8.98 -21.89 80.64
C ALA A 5 -9.53 -20.76 81.58
N GLN A 6 -10.79 -20.67 82.05
CA GLN A 6 -11.83 -21.68 82.28
C GLN A 6 -13.15 -21.00 82.72
N ALA A 7 -14.32 -21.59 82.45
CA ALA A 7 -15.61 -21.34 83.17
C ALA A 7 -16.18 -19.88 83.02
N ARG A 8 -17.35 -19.41 83.52
CA ARG A 8 -18.62 -19.91 84.13
C ARG A 8 -19.62 -18.70 84.12
N THR A 9 -20.97 -18.75 84.20
CA THR A 9 -22.00 -19.80 84.35
C THR A 9 -23.35 -19.33 83.73
N ARG A 10 -24.34 -20.24 83.65
CA ARG A 10 -25.80 -20.09 83.41
C ARG A 10 -26.49 -18.73 83.68
N THR A 11 -27.23 -18.27 82.66
CA THR A 11 -28.62 -17.73 82.66
C THR A 11 -29.34 -17.36 83.98
N LEU A 12 -29.96 -16.17 84.00
CA LEU A 12 -31.43 -16.03 84.10
C LEU A 12 -31.89 -14.71 83.42
N ALA A 13 -33.20 -14.47 83.33
CA ALA A 13 -33.80 -13.43 82.49
C ALA A 13 -34.09 -12.10 83.21
N GLY A 14 -34.16 -11.01 82.43
CA GLY A 14 -34.68 -9.70 82.82
C GLY A 14 -35.01 -8.88 81.57
N ALA A 15 -36.21 -8.31 81.48
CA ALA A 15 -36.68 -7.59 80.29
C ALA A 15 -36.42 -6.08 80.38
N VAL A 16 -35.88 -5.49 79.31
CA VAL A 16 -35.80 -4.04 79.11
C VAL A 16 -36.13 -3.74 77.65
N THR A 17 -37.06 -2.82 77.41
CA THR A 17 -37.47 -2.39 76.07
C THR A 17 -36.40 -1.50 75.45
N ALA A 18 -35.94 -1.83 74.24
CA ALA A 18 -35.03 -0.98 73.45
C ALA A 18 -35.55 -0.88 72.01
N VAL A 19 -35.41 0.30 71.41
CA VAL A 19 -35.93 0.59 70.07
C VAL A 19 -35.03 -0.03 69.00
N VAL A 20 -35.60 -0.83 68.11
CA VAL A 20 -34.92 -1.32 66.91
C VAL A 20 -34.94 -0.21 65.86
N VAL A 21 -33.84 0.53 65.74
CA VAL A 21 -33.59 1.39 64.58
C VAL A 21 -33.00 0.52 63.47
N SER A 22 -33.73 0.37 62.37
CA SER A 22 -33.25 -0.37 61.20
C SER A 22 -32.27 0.47 60.39
N THR A 23 -30.97 0.32 60.63
CA THR A 23 -29.95 0.83 59.72
C THR A 23 -29.95 0.04 58.42
N MET A 24 -30.73 0.51 57.44
CA MET A 24 -30.57 0.11 56.05
C MET A 24 -29.15 0.47 55.61
N LEU A 25 -28.34 -0.54 55.29
CA LEU A 25 -27.13 -0.36 54.51
C LEU A 25 -27.53 -0.04 53.08
N PHE A 26 -27.72 1.25 52.78
CA PHE A 26 -27.70 1.73 51.41
C PHE A 26 -26.30 1.46 50.84
N ALA A 27 -26.19 0.44 50.01
CA ALA A 27 -25.16 0.45 48.97
C ALA A 27 -25.45 1.69 48.12
N GLY A 28 -24.56 2.69 48.17
CA GLY A 28 -24.61 3.81 47.24
C GLY A 28 -24.42 3.31 45.81
N PRO A 29 -24.80 4.09 44.79
CA PRO A 29 -24.41 3.78 43.43
C PRO A 29 -22.88 3.64 43.39
N ALA A 30 -22.39 2.64 42.63
CA ALA A 30 -20.98 2.57 42.33
C ALA A 30 -20.60 3.86 41.58
N HIS A 31 -19.80 4.72 42.21
CA HIS A 31 -19.20 5.84 41.50
C HIS A 31 -18.22 5.24 40.50
N ALA A 32 -18.59 5.25 39.22
CA ALA A 32 -17.63 5.14 38.14
C ALA A 32 -16.60 6.26 38.32
N ASP A 33 -15.32 5.94 38.18
CA ASP A 33 -14.26 6.94 38.17
C ASP A 33 -14.52 7.95 37.02
N PRO A 34 -14.25 9.25 37.23
CA PRO A 34 -14.49 10.25 36.20
C PRO A 34 -13.67 9.94 34.94
N PRO A 35 -14.24 10.11 33.73
CA PRO A 35 -13.55 9.76 32.49
C PRO A 35 -12.24 10.54 32.37
N VAL A 36 -11.17 9.85 31.99
CA VAL A 36 -9.86 10.48 31.83
C VAL A 36 -9.94 11.41 30.63
N SER A 37 -9.64 12.69 30.84
CA SER A 37 -9.90 13.73 29.84
C SER A 37 -8.85 14.83 29.89
N GLY A 38 -8.62 15.50 28.78
CA GLY A 38 -7.63 16.54 28.66
C GLY A 38 -7.79 17.41 27.42
N THR A 39 -6.73 18.13 27.07
CA THR A 39 -6.66 18.93 25.84
C THR A 39 -5.22 18.85 25.35
N GLY A 40 -5.05 18.30 24.15
CA GLY A 40 -3.77 18.18 23.45
C GLY A 40 -3.58 19.35 22.47
N GLU A 41 -2.74 19.12 21.46
CA GLU A 41 -2.47 20.08 20.38
C GLU A 41 -3.63 20.12 19.38
N ASP A 42 -4.16 18.96 18.98
CA ASP A 42 -5.28 18.82 18.03
C ASP A 42 -6.63 19.28 18.60
N GLY A 43 -6.84 19.15 19.93
CA GLY A 43 -8.11 19.49 20.56
C GLY A 43 -8.36 18.85 21.94
N ALA A 44 -9.63 18.85 22.35
CA ALA A 44 -10.08 18.34 23.64
C ALA A 44 -10.49 16.86 23.54
N TRP A 45 -10.16 16.04 24.53
CA TRP A 45 -10.37 14.59 24.45
C TRP A 45 -10.94 13.97 25.74
N SER A 46 -11.65 12.85 25.57
CA SER A 46 -12.15 11.99 26.66
C SER A 46 -11.85 10.51 26.40
N VAL A 47 -11.65 9.77 27.48
CA VAL A 47 -11.61 8.31 27.54
C VAL A 47 -12.70 7.86 28.52
N GLU A 48 -13.75 7.27 27.98
CA GLU A 48 -14.93 6.80 28.69
C GLU A 48 -14.88 5.28 28.80
N THR A 49 -14.97 4.74 30.03
CA THR A 49 -15.16 3.30 30.23
C THR A 49 -16.53 2.90 29.68
N VAL A 50 -16.54 1.97 28.75
CA VAL A 50 -17.73 1.34 28.17
C VAL A 50 -17.72 -0.16 28.47
N GLU A 51 -18.84 -0.83 28.23
CA GLU A 51 -19.04 -2.26 28.54
C GLU A 51 -17.94 -3.18 27.95
N SER A 52 -17.33 -2.77 26.83
CA SER A 52 -16.27 -3.50 26.13
C SER A 52 -14.86 -2.96 26.30
N GLY A 53 -14.60 -2.13 27.32
CA GLY A 53 -13.33 -1.45 27.53
C GLY A 53 -13.48 0.06 27.49
N TYR A 54 -12.99 0.71 26.45
CA TYR A 54 -12.79 2.17 26.43
C TYR A 54 -13.18 2.80 25.10
N LYS A 55 -14.08 3.78 25.14
CA LYS A 55 -14.36 4.69 24.03
C LYS A 55 -13.49 5.93 24.19
N ILE A 56 -12.72 6.25 23.17
CA ILE A 56 -11.87 7.45 23.09
C ILE A 56 -12.52 8.41 22.11
N THR A 57 -12.70 9.66 22.52
CA THR A 57 -13.24 10.74 21.69
C THR A 57 -12.24 11.89 21.64
N LEU A 58 -11.92 12.40 20.45
CA LEU A 58 -11.12 13.62 20.24
C LEU A 58 -11.97 14.63 19.49
N GLN A 59 -12.18 15.80 20.09
CA GLN A 59 -12.90 16.93 19.51
C GLN A 59 -11.89 17.99 19.08
N LEU A 60 -11.75 18.12 17.76
CA LEU A 60 -10.74 18.94 17.09
C LEU A 60 -11.10 20.43 17.09
N ALA A 61 -10.08 21.29 17.04
CA ALA A 61 -10.27 22.73 16.94
C ALA A 61 -10.77 23.19 15.55
N GLU A 62 -10.36 22.50 14.49
CA GLU A 62 -10.78 22.71 13.10
C GLU A 62 -11.06 21.36 12.41
N PRO A 63 -11.84 21.31 11.30
CA PRO A 63 -12.05 20.08 10.56
C PRO A 63 -10.75 19.46 10.01
N LEU A 64 -10.69 18.14 9.94
CA LEU A 64 -9.51 17.43 9.40
C LEU A 64 -9.14 17.86 7.97
N PRO A 65 -7.83 17.92 7.64
CA PRO A 65 -7.39 18.13 6.27
C PRO A 65 -7.78 16.94 5.39
N VAL A 66 -8.22 17.22 4.15
CA VAL A 66 -8.53 16.19 3.16
C VAL A 66 -7.23 15.55 2.68
N ARG A 67 -7.03 14.30 3.10
CA ARG A 67 -5.86 13.46 2.86
C ARG A 67 -6.25 12.14 2.22
N ASP A 68 -5.34 11.54 1.46
CA ASP A 68 -5.47 10.16 0.98
C ASP A 68 -5.23 9.14 2.11
N ALA A 69 -4.36 9.44 3.08
CA ALA A 69 -4.27 8.68 4.34
C ALA A 69 -5.62 8.65 5.09
N ILE A 70 -5.80 7.63 5.92
CA ILE A 70 -7.01 7.47 6.76
C ILE A 70 -6.68 8.05 8.15
N PRO A 71 -7.58 8.84 8.77
CA PRO A 71 -7.34 9.35 10.11
C PRO A 71 -7.39 8.22 11.14
N GLU A 72 -6.38 8.20 12.00
CA GLU A 72 -6.21 7.28 13.10
C GLU A 72 -6.23 8.07 14.42
N LEU A 73 -6.48 7.38 15.54
CA LEU A 73 -6.31 7.97 16.87
C LEU A 73 -5.13 7.33 17.59
N ALA A 74 -4.23 8.16 18.10
CA ALA A 74 -3.16 7.73 18.99
C ALA A 74 -3.48 8.07 20.45
N VAL A 75 -2.96 7.24 21.35
CA VAL A 75 -2.92 7.51 22.79
C VAL A 75 -1.48 7.45 23.25
N ASN A 76 -1.01 8.50 23.95
CA ASN A 76 0.37 8.61 24.40
C ASN A 76 1.39 8.40 23.25
N GLY A 77 1.11 8.95 22.07
CA GLY A 77 1.93 8.81 20.85
C GLY A 77 1.87 7.44 20.15
N THR A 78 1.07 6.48 20.62
CA THR A 78 0.91 5.16 19.99
C THR A 78 -0.41 5.10 19.23
N SER A 79 -0.39 4.95 17.90
CA SER A 79 -1.62 4.78 17.10
C SER A 79 -2.35 3.49 17.48
N LEU A 80 -3.67 3.62 17.69
CA LEU A 80 -4.62 2.52 17.88
C LEU A 80 -5.25 2.08 16.55
N GLY A 81 -4.96 2.77 15.44
CA GLY A 81 -5.53 2.53 14.13
C GLY A 81 -6.73 3.43 13.78
N PRO A 82 -7.48 3.08 12.71
CA PRO A 82 -8.46 3.96 12.08
C PRO A 82 -9.59 4.41 13.03
N ALA A 83 -9.86 5.70 13.01
CA ALA A 83 -10.96 6.30 13.77
C ALA A 83 -12.22 6.50 12.90
N VAL A 84 -13.37 6.59 13.56
CA VAL A 84 -14.62 7.05 12.97
C VAL A 84 -14.62 8.58 12.98
N GLU A 85 -14.77 9.19 11.80
CA GLU A 85 -14.83 10.64 11.59
C GLU A 85 -16.29 11.12 11.60
N SER A 86 -16.57 12.26 12.24
CA SER A 86 -17.88 12.91 12.17
C SER A 86 -18.17 13.49 10.77
N PRO A 87 -19.45 13.66 10.38
CA PRO A 87 -19.80 14.24 9.07
C PRO A 87 -19.33 15.70 8.85
N ASP A 88 -18.89 16.40 9.90
CA ASP A 88 -18.29 17.73 9.85
C ASP A 88 -16.75 17.72 9.95
N GLY A 89 -16.12 16.55 10.10
CA GLY A 89 -14.68 16.40 10.22
C GLY A 89 -14.07 16.88 11.54
N THR A 90 -14.88 17.26 12.55
CA THR A 90 -14.40 17.85 13.81
C THR A 90 -14.31 16.88 14.99
N THR A 91 -14.81 15.65 14.88
CA THR A 91 -14.72 14.62 15.93
C THR A 91 -14.13 13.34 15.35
N LEU A 92 -13.13 12.79 16.04
CA LEU A 92 -12.69 11.42 15.88
C LEU A 92 -13.14 10.56 17.05
N THR A 93 -13.50 9.30 16.80
CA THR A 93 -13.86 8.32 17.84
C THR A 93 -13.29 6.95 17.52
N ILE A 94 -12.74 6.26 18.51
CA ILE A 94 -12.37 4.84 18.44
C ILE A 94 -12.77 4.12 19.73
N THR A 95 -13.16 2.85 19.64
CA THR A 95 -13.36 1.99 20.82
C THR A 95 -12.29 0.91 20.84
N THR A 96 -11.70 0.64 22.02
CA THR A 96 -10.61 -0.31 22.21
C THR A 96 -10.75 -1.06 23.53
N SER A 97 -10.20 -2.28 23.58
CA SER A 97 -10.10 -3.09 24.79
C SER A 97 -8.74 -2.99 25.49
N ASP A 98 -7.79 -2.15 25.03
CA ASP A 98 -6.49 -1.99 25.70
C ASP A 98 -6.62 -1.15 26.99
N PRO A 99 -6.41 -1.74 28.19
CA PRO A 99 -6.56 -1.02 29.46
C PRO A 99 -5.54 0.11 29.65
N LYS A 100 -4.46 0.19 28.85
CA LYS A 100 -3.50 1.31 28.94
C LYS A 100 -4.15 2.66 28.64
N VAL A 101 -5.23 2.72 27.85
CA VAL A 101 -5.85 3.99 27.49
C VAL A 101 -6.60 4.63 28.67
N SER A 102 -6.93 3.85 29.71
CA SER A 102 -7.43 4.37 30.99
C SER A 102 -6.37 5.14 31.79
N SER A 103 -5.16 5.30 31.26
CA SER A 103 -4.11 6.20 31.76
C SER A 103 -3.54 7.10 30.65
N ALA A 104 -4.38 7.48 29.69
CA ALA A 104 -4.06 8.49 28.67
C ALA A 104 -3.58 9.81 29.31
N ALA A 105 -2.48 10.34 28.77
CA ALA A 105 -1.93 11.67 29.04
C ALA A 105 -1.98 12.55 27.77
N SER A 106 -1.99 11.94 26.59
CA SER A 106 -2.36 12.59 25.32
C SER A 106 -3.29 11.69 24.50
N VAL A 107 -4.13 12.32 23.68
CA VAL A 107 -4.91 11.69 22.61
C VAL A 107 -4.78 12.62 21.41
N ASP A 108 -4.21 12.11 20.33
CA ASP A 108 -3.65 12.90 19.22
C ASP A 108 -4.07 12.26 17.87
N VAL A 109 -4.16 13.05 16.81
CA VAL A 109 -4.46 12.54 15.46
C VAL A 109 -3.23 11.83 14.91
N ALA A 110 -3.42 10.60 14.43
CA ALA A 110 -2.40 9.83 13.74
C ALA A 110 -2.76 9.60 12.26
N TRP A 111 -1.73 9.34 11.45
CA TRP A 111 -1.84 8.99 10.04
C TRP A 111 -0.81 7.91 9.73
N ASN A 112 -1.20 6.88 8.98
CA ASN A 112 -0.32 5.78 8.56
C ASN A 112 0.40 5.06 9.73
N GLY A 113 -0.19 5.02 10.93
CA GLY A 113 0.40 4.47 12.16
C GLY A 113 1.11 5.46 13.09
N GLU A 114 1.23 6.74 12.74
CA GLU A 114 2.09 7.72 13.45
C GLU A 114 1.42 9.07 13.74
N VAL A 115 1.74 9.67 14.89
CA VAL A 115 1.38 11.07 15.20
C VAL A 115 2.36 12.01 14.48
N PRO A 116 1.88 13.00 13.69
CA PRO A 116 2.74 14.03 13.10
C PRO A 116 3.52 14.80 14.18
N SER A 117 4.75 15.20 13.88
CA SER A 117 5.55 15.98 14.83
C SER A 117 6.19 17.21 14.17
N GLU A 118 5.88 18.39 14.71
CA GLU A 118 6.61 19.63 14.40
C GLU A 118 8.00 19.69 15.07
N ALA A 119 8.33 18.73 15.95
CA ALA A 119 9.51 18.80 16.80
C ALA A 119 10.82 18.82 15.98
N ALA A 120 11.57 19.92 16.10
CA ALA A 120 12.92 19.99 15.56
C ALA A 120 13.82 18.91 16.21
N PRO A 121 14.65 18.19 15.44
CA PRO A 121 15.39 17.03 15.93
C PRO A 121 16.39 17.42 17.03
N THR A 122 16.36 16.69 18.15
CA THR A 122 17.46 16.76 19.13
C THR A 122 18.71 16.17 18.48
N ALA A 123 19.76 16.99 18.38
CA ALA A 123 20.97 16.66 17.63
C ALA A 123 21.80 15.54 18.28
N ARG A 124 21.39 14.29 18.05
CA ARG A 124 22.34 13.17 18.03
C ARG A 124 23.24 13.34 16.81
N ILE A 125 24.52 13.02 16.97
CA ILE A 125 25.55 13.24 15.94
C ILE A 125 25.08 12.55 14.65
N ALA A 126 24.86 13.34 13.60
CA ALA A 126 24.55 12.81 12.29
C ALA A 126 25.72 11.94 11.82
N PRO A 127 25.46 10.79 11.17
CA PRO A 127 26.45 10.19 10.29
C PRO A 127 27.00 11.28 9.35
N GLU A 128 28.30 11.25 9.08
CA GLU A 128 28.93 12.17 8.12
C GLU A 128 28.12 12.13 6.82
N PRO A 129 27.68 13.27 6.26
CA PRO A 129 26.69 13.28 5.19
C PRO A 129 27.23 12.47 4.01
N ALA A 130 26.54 11.35 3.72
CA ALA A 130 26.91 10.44 2.64
C ALA A 130 27.19 11.27 1.37
N PRO A 131 28.37 11.12 0.76
CA PRO A 131 28.90 12.13 -0.14
C PRO A 131 27.90 12.45 -1.25
N ASN A 132 27.47 13.71 -1.31
CA ASN A 132 26.60 14.16 -2.38
C ASN A 132 27.44 14.16 -3.66
N ARG A 133 26.99 13.41 -4.69
CA ARG A 133 27.79 12.58 -5.64
C ARG A 133 28.07 11.18 -5.07
N GLN A 134 27.42 10.15 -5.60
CA GLN A 134 27.70 9.74 -6.98
C GLN A 134 26.45 9.40 -7.81
N LYS A 135 26.43 9.82 -9.09
CA LYS A 135 25.89 8.93 -10.14
C LYS A 135 26.71 7.64 -10.07
N ARG A 136 26.08 6.46 -9.98
CA ARG A 136 26.76 5.14 -10.08
C ARG A 136 27.88 5.23 -11.12
N PRO A 137 29.17 5.06 -10.75
CA PRO A 137 30.27 5.25 -11.69
C PRO A 137 30.17 4.32 -12.89
N GLY A 138 29.79 4.85 -14.05
CA GLY A 138 29.62 4.09 -15.29
C GLY A 138 28.18 3.82 -15.72
N THR A 139 27.14 4.16 -14.93
CA THR A 139 25.75 4.06 -15.42
C THR A 139 25.54 4.99 -16.61
N PRO A 140 25.14 4.48 -17.80
CA PRO A 140 24.91 5.31 -18.97
C PRO A 140 23.76 6.30 -18.77
N PRO A 141 23.80 7.50 -19.38
CA PRO A 141 22.59 8.25 -19.61
C PRO A 141 21.66 7.44 -20.53
N LEU A 142 20.34 7.55 -20.35
CA LEU A 142 19.40 6.93 -21.28
C LEU A 142 19.63 7.53 -22.70
N PRO A 143 19.72 6.71 -23.77
CA PRO A 143 20.08 7.20 -25.11
C PRO A 143 18.97 8.03 -25.77
N ILE A 144 17.74 7.88 -25.30
CA ILE A 144 16.57 8.68 -25.66
C ILE A 144 15.99 9.31 -24.39
N ASP A 145 15.18 10.35 -24.53
CA ASP A 145 14.49 10.99 -23.41
C ASP A 145 12.97 10.80 -23.52
N PRO A 146 12.32 10.13 -22.55
CA PRO A 146 10.89 9.82 -22.60
C PRO A 146 10.01 11.07 -22.59
N ALA A 147 10.48 12.20 -22.03
CA ALA A 147 9.76 13.48 -22.02
C ALA A 147 9.99 14.33 -23.28
N SER A 148 10.78 13.86 -24.26
CA SER A 148 10.91 14.56 -25.54
C SER A 148 9.54 14.67 -26.21
N PRO A 149 9.15 15.85 -26.74
CA PRO A 149 7.95 15.98 -27.56
C PRO A 149 7.98 14.99 -28.74
N GLY A 150 6.85 14.33 -29.00
CA GLY A 150 6.71 13.46 -30.15
C GLY A 150 6.43 14.22 -31.45
N ARG A 151 6.09 13.48 -32.50
CA ARG A 151 5.98 14.00 -33.87
C ARG A 151 4.62 14.61 -34.24
N TYR A 152 3.60 14.42 -33.42
CA TYR A 152 2.24 14.89 -33.70
C TYR A 152 1.92 16.20 -32.97
N THR A 153 1.08 17.04 -33.57
CA THR A 153 0.46 18.15 -32.85
C THR A 153 -0.57 17.59 -31.88
N VAL A 154 -0.45 17.92 -30.59
CA VAL A 154 -1.49 17.60 -29.60
C VAL A 154 -2.67 18.58 -29.76
N VAL A 155 -3.88 18.04 -29.71
CA VAL A 155 -5.12 18.80 -29.55
C VAL A 155 -5.75 18.41 -28.22
N HIS A 156 -6.12 19.42 -27.43
CA HIS A 156 -6.93 19.25 -26.22
C HIS A 156 -8.40 19.41 -26.55
N ASP A 157 -9.23 18.59 -25.92
CA ASP A 157 -10.69 18.71 -25.91
C ASP A 157 -11.22 18.16 -24.57
N GLU A 158 -12.51 18.30 -24.30
CA GLU A 158 -13.13 17.82 -23.06
C GLU A 158 -14.49 17.17 -23.36
N TYR A 159 -14.93 16.29 -22.46
CA TYR A 159 -16.33 15.85 -22.43
C TYR A 159 -16.85 15.81 -21.00
N ASP A 160 -18.13 16.11 -20.86
CA ASP A 160 -18.84 16.19 -19.59
C ASP A 160 -20.29 15.74 -19.81
N LEU A 161 -20.63 14.58 -19.24
CA LEU A 161 -21.98 14.02 -19.29
C LEU A 161 -22.82 14.44 -18.07
N GLY A 162 -22.28 15.32 -17.22
CA GLY A 162 -22.92 15.87 -16.03
C GLY A 162 -22.46 15.22 -14.73
N ASP A 163 -22.62 15.95 -13.62
CA ASP A 163 -22.07 15.61 -12.30
C ASP A 163 -22.73 14.39 -11.61
N THR A 164 -23.69 13.73 -12.26
CA THR A 164 -24.46 12.58 -11.74
C THR A 164 -24.66 11.45 -12.77
N ALA A 165 -23.83 11.42 -13.81
CA ALA A 165 -23.92 10.55 -14.99
C ALA A 165 -23.62 9.05 -14.75
N ILE A 166 -23.10 8.68 -13.59
CA ILE A 166 -22.97 7.28 -13.14
C ILE A 166 -23.56 7.09 -11.73
N THR A 167 -24.14 5.92 -11.48
CA THR A 167 -24.42 5.38 -10.14
C THR A 167 -23.38 4.32 -9.80
N LEU A 168 -22.73 4.45 -8.64
CA LEU A 168 -21.59 3.63 -8.20
C LEU A 168 -22.00 2.67 -7.07
N ALA A 169 -21.78 1.37 -7.25
CA ALA A 169 -22.12 0.38 -6.21
C ALA A 169 -21.13 0.44 -5.04
N GLY A 170 -19.86 0.78 -5.30
CA GLY A 170 -18.83 0.99 -4.27
C GLY A 170 -19.07 2.18 -3.33
N LEU A 171 -20.11 2.98 -3.58
CA LEU A 171 -20.59 4.08 -2.72
C LEU A 171 -22.04 3.87 -2.25
N GLY A 172 -22.53 2.62 -2.26
CA GLY A 172 -23.90 2.28 -1.86
C GLY A 172 -24.97 2.89 -2.77
N GLY A 173 -24.72 2.96 -4.08
CA GLY A 173 -25.66 3.49 -5.08
C GLY A 173 -25.68 5.03 -5.18
N ARG A 174 -24.61 5.72 -4.77
CA ARG A 174 -24.47 7.17 -4.95
C ARG A 174 -24.11 7.53 -6.39
N GLN A 175 -24.42 8.76 -6.76
CA GLN A 175 -24.10 9.28 -8.09
C GLN A 175 -22.78 10.06 -8.10
N ALA A 176 -22.07 9.98 -9.22
CA ALA A 176 -20.86 10.76 -9.50
C ALA A 176 -20.84 11.23 -10.96
N GLU A 177 -19.88 12.07 -11.29
CA GLU A 177 -19.69 12.63 -12.63
C GLU A 177 -19.14 11.63 -13.65
N ILE A 178 -19.30 11.97 -14.93
CA ILE A 178 -18.51 11.41 -16.03
C ILE A 178 -17.96 12.61 -16.82
N ARG A 179 -16.76 13.05 -16.44
CA ARG A 179 -16.06 14.20 -17.01
C ARG A 179 -14.59 13.85 -17.23
N ALA A 180 -14.00 14.27 -18.36
CA ALA A 180 -12.58 14.07 -18.62
C ALA A 180 -11.98 15.13 -19.55
N LYS A 181 -10.67 15.37 -19.38
CA LYS A 181 -9.84 16.09 -20.36
C LYS A 181 -9.18 15.09 -21.30
N VAL A 182 -9.17 15.43 -22.59
CA VAL A 182 -8.77 14.56 -23.69
C VAL A 182 -7.58 15.17 -24.43
N TYR A 183 -6.59 14.34 -24.75
CA TYR A 183 -5.39 14.72 -25.48
C TYR A 183 -5.25 13.79 -26.68
N LEU A 184 -5.25 14.36 -27.89
CA LEU A 184 -5.26 13.59 -29.15
C LEU A 184 -4.14 14.04 -30.11
N PRO A 185 -3.36 13.12 -30.69
CA PRO A 185 -2.54 13.40 -31.86
C PRO A 185 -3.43 13.76 -33.05
N LYS A 186 -3.24 14.97 -33.56
CA LYS A 186 -4.04 15.53 -34.66
C LYS A 186 -3.77 14.85 -36.00
N GLU A 187 -2.51 14.51 -36.29
CA GLU A 187 -2.10 13.93 -37.57
C GLU A 187 -1.89 12.40 -37.52
N ALA A 188 -2.21 11.74 -36.40
CA ALA A 188 -2.14 10.27 -36.32
C ALA A 188 -3.34 9.61 -36.99
N THR A 189 -3.06 8.54 -37.75
CA THR A 189 -4.04 7.80 -38.55
C THR A 189 -4.14 6.34 -38.08
N GLY A 190 -5.35 5.78 -38.11
CA GLY A 190 -5.65 4.45 -37.59
C GLY A 190 -6.16 4.51 -36.15
N ARG A 191 -6.13 3.36 -35.47
CA ARG A 191 -6.45 3.27 -34.04
C ARG A 191 -5.23 3.67 -33.20
N LEU A 192 -5.48 4.42 -32.14
CA LEU A 192 -4.49 4.90 -31.18
C LEU A 192 -4.56 4.04 -29.92
N PRO A 193 -3.43 3.61 -29.33
CA PRO A 193 -3.41 3.08 -27.97
C PRO A 193 -4.00 4.10 -27.00
N LEU A 194 -4.85 3.63 -26.09
CA LEU A 194 -5.52 4.45 -25.09
C LEU A 194 -4.68 4.47 -23.80
N VAL A 195 -4.60 5.63 -23.15
CA VAL A 195 -4.13 5.75 -21.76
C VAL A 195 -5.15 6.51 -20.95
N VAL A 196 -5.65 5.91 -19.86
CA VAL A 196 -6.59 6.55 -18.94
C VAL A 196 -5.84 6.99 -17.68
N PHE A 197 -5.95 8.27 -17.32
CA PHE A 197 -5.39 8.83 -16.08
C PHE A 197 -6.51 9.07 -15.06
N GLN A 198 -6.29 8.74 -13.78
CA GLN A 198 -7.25 8.99 -12.70
C GLN A 198 -6.56 9.64 -11.49
N HIS A 199 -7.14 10.73 -10.97
CA HIS A 199 -6.59 11.40 -9.78
C HIS A 199 -6.99 10.71 -8.47
N GLY A 200 -6.20 10.97 -7.42
CA GLY A 200 -6.43 10.50 -6.05
C GLY A 200 -7.44 11.35 -5.28
N ARG A 201 -7.37 11.28 -3.96
CA ARG A 201 -8.25 12.06 -3.09
C ARG A 201 -7.69 13.46 -2.90
N HIS A 202 -8.55 14.41 -3.19
CA HIS A 202 -8.35 15.81 -2.90
C HIS A 202 -9.74 16.41 -2.65
N SER A 203 -9.82 17.60 -2.07
CA SER A 203 -11.13 18.24 -1.87
C SER A 203 -11.89 18.35 -3.18
N ALA A 204 -13.12 17.83 -3.24
CA ALA A 204 -13.95 17.87 -4.44
C ALA A 204 -14.27 19.31 -4.90
N CYS A 205 -14.43 20.23 -3.95
CA CYS A 205 -14.94 21.59 -4.19
C CYS A 205 -14.16 22.66 -3.42
N TYR A 206 -14.20 23.90 -3.92
CA TYR A 206 -13.68 25.08 -3.21
C TYR A 206 -14.53 26.33 -3.43
N ASN A 207 -14.49 27.25 -2.47
CA ASN A 207 -15.04 28.59 -2.63
C ASN A 207 -13.98 29.51 -3.28
N PRO A 208 -14.22 30.09 -4.47
CA PRO A 208 -13.22 30.91 -5.16
C PRO A 208 -12.92 32.24 -4.47
N VAL A 209 -13.78 32.70 -3.56
CA VAL A 209 -13.59 33.96 -2.80
C VAL A 209 -12.91 33.71 -1.46
N THR A 210 -13.38 32.76 -0.65
CA THR A 210 -12.81 32.49 0.68
C THR A 210 -11.61 31.54 0.65
N ARG A 211 -11.37 30.85 -0.48
CA ARG A 211 -10.34 29.81 -0.67
C ARG A 211 -10.46 28.61 0.29
N GLN A 212 -11.57 28.49 1.00
CA GLN A 212 -11.92 27.29 1.77
C GLN A 212 -12.29 26.16 0.79
N THR A 213 -11.92 24.92 1.13
CA THR A 213 -12.31 23.73 0.36
C THR A 213 -13.41 22.94 1.08
N SER A 214 -14.09 22.04 0.39
CA SER A 214 -15.00 21.08 1.00
C SER A 214 -15.02 19.75 0.24
N ASN A 215 -15.32 18.66 0.96
CA ASN A 215 -15.22 17.29 0.46
C ASN A 215 -16.29 16.35 1.05
N SER A 216 -17.48 16.88 1.33
CA SER A 216 -18.61 16.15 1.93
C SER A 216 -19.92 16.33 1.14
N THR A 217 -19.88 16.93 -0.05
CA THR A 217 -21.04 17.11 -0.93
C THR A 217 -20.60 17.21 -2.38
N TRP A 218 -21.28 16.45 -3.24
CA TRP A 218 -21.19 16.52 -4.70
C TRP A 218 -22.60 16.40 -5.30
N PRO A 219 -22.97 17.15 -6.35
CA PRO A 219 -22.21 18.21 -7.03
C PRO A 219 -21.88 19.39 -6.10
N CYS A 220 -20.95 20.26 -6.51
CA CYS A 220 -20.49 21.35 -5.63
C CYS A 220 -21.63 22.31 -5.21
N PRO A 221 -21.72 22.69 -3.91
CA PRO A 221 -22.73 23.63 -3.44
C PRO A 221 -22.69 24.99 -4.15
N ALA A 222 -23.83 25.68 -4.19
CA ALA A 222 -23.94 27.01 -4.79
C ALA A 222 -22.93 28.00 -4.16
N GLY A 223 -22.12 28.65 -4.99
CA GLY A 223 -21.02 29.52 -4.56
C GLY A 223 -19.67 28.81 -4.39
N GLN A 224 -19.60 27.50 -4.62
CA GLN A 224 -18.35 26.74 -4.79
C GLN A 224 -18.13 26.35 -6.27
N GLN A 225 -16.92 25.91 -6.57
CA GLN A 225 -16.46 25.39 -7.87
C GLN A 225 -15.76 24.04 -7.64
N PRO A 226 -15.78 23.11 -8.62
CA PRO A 226 -15.03 21.86 -8.51
C PRO A 226 -13.52 22.10 -8.59
N ILE A 227 -12.72 21.34 -7.83
CA ILE A 227 -11.26 21.30 -8.05
C ILE A 227 -10.99 20.38 -9.24
N LEU A 228 -10.39 20.91 -10.30
CA LEU A 228 -10.19 20.20 -11.57
C LEU A 228 -9.00 19.23 -11.54
N SER A 229 -8.90 18.39 -10.50
CA SER A 229 -7.76 17.50 -10.25
C SER A 229 -7.34 16.62 -11.45
N PHE A 230 -8.27 16.31 -12.37
CA PHE A 230 -8.01 15.56 -13.60
C PHE A 230 -7.20 16.34 -14.65
N THR A 231 -7.17 17.68 -14.62
CA THR A 231 -6.35 18.51 -15.54
C THR A 231 -4.91 18.67 -15.06
N GLY A 232 -4.54 18.05 -13.93
CA GLY A 232 -3.21 18.20 -13.33
C GLY A 232 -2.05 17.49 -14.02
N TYR A 233 -2.31 16.73 -15.10
CA TYR A 233 -1.37 15.79 -15.71
C TYR A 233 -1.00 16.12 -17.17
N ASP A 234 -1.14 17.39 -17.57
CA ASP A 234 -0.85 17.88 -18.93
C ASP A 234 0.54 17.47 -19.46
N GLY A 235 1.58 17.46 -18.61
CA GLY A 235 2.95 17.13 -18.99
C GLY A 235 3.08 15.72 -19.60
N PRO A 236 2.83 14.64 -18.82
CA PRO A 236 2.86 13.29 -19.37
C PRO A 236 1.79 13.04 -20.43
N ALA A 237 0.63 13.69 -20.36
CA ALA A 237 -0.45 13.53 -21.34
C ALA A 237 -0.08 14.11 -22.72
N ASP A 238 0.53 15.30 -22.77
CA ASP A 238 1.01 15.94 -24.01
C ASP A 238 2.16 15.17 -24.64
N VAL A 239 3.08 14.65 -23.83
CA VAL A 239 4.17 13.81 -24.32
C VAL A 239 3.61 12.54 -24.98
N LEU A 240 2.72 11.82 -24.31
CA LEU A 240 2.07 10.63 -24.86
C LEU A 240 1.24 10.95 -26.11
N ALA A 241 0.40 11.97 -26.08
CA ALA A 241 -0.36 12.38 -27.26
C ALA A 241 0.56 12.76 -28.43
N GLY A 242 1.67 13.47 -28.19
CA GLY A 242 2.67 13.79 -29.19
C GLY A 242 3.34 12.56 -29.82
N HIS A 243 3.48 11.44 -29.10
CA HIS A 243 4.02 10.18 -29.62
C HIS A 243 2.97 9.28 -30.30
N GLY A 244 1.66 9.56 -30.14
CA GLY A 244 0.60 8.89 -30.90
C GLY A 244 -0.49 8.21 -30.07
N TYR A 245 -0.53 8.46 -28.77
CA TYR A 245 -1.51 7.88 -27.85
C TYR A 245 -2.76 8.75 -27.76
N ALA A 246 -3.92 8.16 -27.51
CA ALA A 246 -5.05 8.93 -26.99
C ALA A 246 -4.97 8.93 -25.46
N VAL A 247 -4.93 10.10 -24.83
CA VAL A 247 -4.95 10.20 -23.36
C VAL A 247 -6.29 10.77 -22.89
N VAL A 248 -6.88 10.15 -21.88
CA VAL A 248 -8.17 10.54 -21.28
C VAL A 248 -7.99 10.61 -19.77
N SER A 249 -7.96 11.84 -19.23
CA SER A 249 -7.78 12.08 -17.79
C SER A 249 -9.12 12.34 -17.12
N VAL A 250 -9.57 11.41 -16.27
CA VAL A 250 -10.94 11.33 -15.74
C VAL A 250 -11.09 11.96 -14.35
N SER A 251 -12.23 12.59 -14.13
CA SER A 251 -12.64 13.17 -12.84
C SER A 251 -13.16 12.08 -11.88
N ALA A 252 -12.92 12.26 -10.59
CA ALA A 252 -13.37 11.37 -9.51
C ALA A 252 -13.78 12.15 -8.24
N ASN A 253 -14.21 13.41 -8.39
CA ASN A 253 -14.60 14.28 -7.28
C ASN A 253 -15.89 13.81 -6.60
N GLY A 254 -16.85 13.26 -7.34
CA GLY A 254 -18.02 12.60 -6.75
C GLY A 254 -17.67 11.35 -5.92
N VAL A 255 -16.51 10.73 -6.19
CA VAL A 255 -15.96 9.70 -5.30
C VAL A 255 -15.26 10.34 -4.10
N ASN A 256 -14.40 11.34 -4.30
CA ASN A 256 -13.72 12.05 -3.20
C ASN A 256 -14.72 12.55 -2.14
N ALA A 257 -15.87 13.09 -2.56
CA ALA A 257 -16.90 13.65 -1.69
C ALA A 257 -17.77 12.61 -0.95
N ALA A 258 -17.56 11.30 -1.19
CA ALA A 258 -18.38 10.22 -0.65
C ALA A 258 -17.58 8.98 -0.17
N ASP A 259 -16.27 8.92 -0.42
CA ASP A 259 -15.41 7.78 -0.05
C ASP A 259 -15.21 7.60 1.47
N ASN A 260 -15.58 8.61 2.25
CA ASN A 260 -15.92 8.52 3.66
C ASN A 260 -17.32 9.14 3.87
N PRO A 261 -18.27 8.49 4.58
CA PRO A 261 -18.25 7.14 5.15
C PRO A 261 -18.91 6.07 4.26
N PHE A 262 -19.26 6.36 3.01
CA PHE A 262 -20.18 5.52 2.21
C PHE A 262 -19.50 4.37 1.44
N SER A 263 -18.24 4.05 1.72
CA SER A 263 -17.45 3.03 1.00
C SER A 263 -16.70 2.12 1.96
N GLU A 264 -16.72 0.81 1.70
CA GLU A 264 -16.04 -0.21 2.51
C GLU A 264 -14.51 -0.19 2.31
N ASP A 265 -14.08 0.21 1.11
CA ASP A 265 -12.69 0.21 0.65
C ASP A 265 -12.17 1.62 0.35
N ARG A 266 -12.71 2.62 1.05
CA ARG A 266 -12.38 4.05 0.89
C ARG A 266 -12.42 4.54 -0.57
N GLY A 267 -13.36 4.02 -1.34
CA GLY A 267 -13.63 4.43 -2.71
C GLY A 267 -12.78 3.74 -3.77
N ALA A 268 -11.97 2.73 -3.44
CA ALA A 268 -11.20 1.99 -4.44
C ALA A 268 -12.10 1.30 -5.47
N LEU A 269 -13.18 0.62 -5.04
CA LEU A 269 -14.19 0.04 -5.93
C LEU A 269 -14.85 1.12 -6.79
N ALA A 270 -15.25 2.22 -6.18
CA ALA A 270 -15.91 3.34 -6.86
C ALA A 270 -15.02 4.00 -7.93
N ARG A 271 -13.72 4.16 -7.67
CA ARG A 271 -12.73 4.66 -8.65
C ARG A 271 -12.56 3.69 -9.82
N GLY A 272 -12.53 2.38 -9.53
CA GLY A 272 -12.51 1.34 -10.57
C GLY A 272 -13.77 1.34 -11.43
N GLU A 273 -14.95 1.47 -10.82
CA GLU A 273 -16.24 1.60 -11.53
C GLU A 273 -16.28 2.82 -12.46
N VAL A 274 -15.76 3.98 -12.03
CA VAL A 274 -15.62 5.18 -12.87
C VAL A 274 -14.74 4.90 -14.10
N VAL A 275 -13.53 4.34 -13.92
CA VAL A 275 -12.63 4.00 -15.04
C VAL A 275 -13.32 3.04 -16.02
N MET A 276 -13.94 1.97 -15.50
CA MET A 276 -14.63 1.00 -16.34
C MET A 276 -15.82 1.60 -17.09
N ARG A 277 -16.54 2.57 -16.50
CA ARG A 277 -17.61 3.30 -17.19
C ARG A 277 -17.09 4.18 -18.32
N HIS A 278 -15.96 4.86 -18.11
CA HIS A 278 -15.29 5.60 -19.18
C HIS A 278 -14.86 4.66 -20.31
N LEU A 279 -14.29 3.48 -20.00
CA LEU A 279 -13.94 2.49 -21.04
C LEU A 279 -15.17 1.97 -21.81
N ASP A 280 -16.31 1.74 -21.14
CA ASP A 280 -17.55 1.33 -21.80
C ASP A 280 -18.10 2.41 -22.75
N LEU A 281 -18.07 3.68 -22.32
CA LEU A 281 -18.50 4.82 -23.14
C LEU A 281 -17.58 5.04 -24.34
N LEU A 282 -16.26 4.94 -24.14
CA LEU A 282 -15.26 5.03 -25.22
C LEU A 282 -15.40 3.86 -26.21
N ALA A 283 -15.64 2.64 -25.71
CA ALA A 283 -15.85 1.48 -26.56
C ALA A 283 -17.10 1.62 -27.45
N ASP A 284 -18.18 2.24 -26.98
CA ASP A 284 -19.36 2.53 -27.81
C ASP A 284 -19.12 3.70 -28.76
N ALA A 285 -18.40 4.74 -28.33
CA ALA A 285 -18.03 5.88 -29.16
C ALA A 285 -17.17 5.47 -30.38
N VAL A 286 -16.22 4.55 -30.20
CA VAL A 286 -15.42 3.95 -31.28
C VAL A 286 -16.30 3.30 -32.35
N LYS A 287 -17.42 2.69 -31.97
CA LYS A 287 -18.40 2.08 -32.89
C LYS A 287 -19.29 3.11 -33.60
N GLY A 288 -19.18 4.39 -33.24
CA GLY A 288 -20.08 5.46 -33.69
C GLY A 288 -21.44 5.45 -32.99
N THR A 289 -21.47 5.07 -31.71
CA THR A 289 -22.69 4.98 -30.88
C THR A 289 -22.47 5.60 -29.50
N GLY A 290 -23.55 5.98 -28.80
CA GLY A 290 -23.46 6.60 -27.48
C GLY A 290 -23.66 8.11 -27.54
N ASP A 291 -22.84 8.86 -26.82
CA ASP A 291 -22.87 10.32 -26.75
C ASP A 291 -22.25 10.98 -28.00
N ASP A 292 -22.87 12.06 -28.50
CA ASP A 292 -22.46 12.73 -29.75
C ASP A 292 -21.05 13.34 -29.66
N LYS A 293 -20.64 13.88 -28.49
CA LYS A 293 -19.31 14.48 -28.31
C LYS A 293 -18.23 13.40 -28.23
N LEU A 294 -18.51 12.29 -27.55
CA LEU A 294 -17.62 11.12 -27.57
C LEU A 294 -17.50 10.52 -28.98
N VAL A 295 -18.59 10.43 -29.73
CA VAL A 295 -18.58 9.93 -31.12
C VAL A 295 -17.81 10.88 -32.05
N GLU A 296 -17.93 12.20 -31.89
CA GLU A 296 -17.10 13.20 -32.61
C GLU A 296 -15.60 12.96 -32.38
N LEU A 297 -15.20 12.75 -31.13
CA LEU A 297 -13.80 12.58 -30.73
C LEU A 297 -13.19 11.23 -31.15
N PHE A 298 -13.93 10.14 -30.95
CA PHE A 298 -13.34 8.79 -30.83
C PHE A 298 -13.81 7.75 -31.85
N LYS A 299 -14.79 8.06 -32.71
CA LYS A 299 -15.28 7.10 -33.72
C LYS A 299 -14.16 6.59 -34.63
N ASP A 300 -14.00 5.26 -34.67
CA ASP A 300 -12.93 4.55 -35.38
C ASP A 300 -11.48 4.94 -34.93
N ARG A 301 -11.29 5.69 -33.82
CA ARG A 301 -9.99 6.26 -33.39
C ARG A 301 -9.23 5.47 -32.32
N LEU A 302 -9.87 4.73 -31.43
CA LEU A 302 -9.17 4.08 -30.29
C LEU A 302 -8.98 2.59 -30.51
N ASP A 303 -7.89 2.06 -29.97
CA ASP A 303 -7.72 0.62 -29.79
C ASP A 303 -8.15 0.19 -28.38
N MET A 304 -9.28 -0.50 -28.29
CA MET A 304 -9.78 -1.03 -27.01
C MET A 304 -9.09 -2.34 -26.59
N ASP A 305 -8.21 -2.87 -27.46
CA ASP A 305 -7.34 -4.01 -27.16
C ASP A 305 -5.93 -3.55 -26.71
N ASP A 306 -5.68 -2.24 -26.59
CA ASP A 306 -4.41 -1.63 -26.15
C ASP A 306 -4.61 -0.43 -25.21
N ILE A 307 -4.78 -0.72 -23.91
CA ILE A 307 -5.12 0.27 -22.87
C ILE A 307 -4.07 0.28 -21.76
N GLY A 308 -3.56 1.47 -21.44
CA GLY A 308 -2.80 1.75 -20.23
C GLY A 308 -3.64 2.50 -19.20
N LEU A 309 -3.41 2.23 -17.91
CA LEU A 309 -4.03 2.97 -16.81
C LEU A 309 -2.97 3.60 -15.90
N MET A 310 -3.08 4.89 -15.58
CA MET A 310 -2.32 5.55 -14.52
C MET A 310 -3.28 6.06 -13.45
N GLY A 311 -2.96 5.83 -12.18
CA GLY A 311 -3.77 6.31 -11.07
C GLY A 311 -2.90 6.89 -9.97
N HIS A 312 -3.26 8.08 -9.47
CA HIS A 312 -2.56 8.74 -8.36
C HIS A 312 -3.21 8.39 -7.02
N SER A 313 -2.43 8.01 -6.00
CA SER A 313 -2.89 7.80 -4.63
C SER A 313 -4.06 6.80 -4.50
N ARG A 314 -5.22 7.15 -3.92
CA ARG A 314 -6.43 6.28 -4.00
C ARG A 314 -6.89 5.98 -5.43
N GLY A 315 -6.57 6.84 -6.39
CA GLY A 315 -6.72 6.57 -7.82
C GLY A 315 -5.78 5.47 -8.32
N GLY A 316 -4.60 5.31 -7.70
CA GLY A 316 -3.67 4.22 -7.96
C GLY A 316 -4.22 2.86 -7.55
N GLU A 317 -4.80 2.76 -6.35
CA GLU A 317 -5.61 1.61 -5.94
C GLU A 317 -6.83 1.42 -6.87
N GLY A 318 -7.46 2.53 -7.27
CA GLY A 318 -8.57 2.59 -8.23
C GLY A 318 -8.27 1.99 -9.61
N VAL A 319 -7.08 2.22 -10.19
CA VAL A 319 -6.71 1.62 -11.49
C VAL A 319 -6.32 0.14 -11.39
N VAL A 320 -5.71 -0.28 -10.28
CA VAL A 320 -5.53 -1.72 -9.98
C VAL A 320 -6.91 -2.39 -9.86
N LYS A 321 -7.85 -1.74 -9.16
CA LYS A 321 -9.25 -2.18 -9.06
C LYS A 321 -9.96 -2.22 -10.41
N ALA A 322 -9.72 -1.25 -11.29
CA ALA A 322 -10.26 -1.23 -12.65
C ALA A 322 -9.77 -2.43 -13.48
N ALA A 323 -8.47 -2.74 -13.41
CA ALA A 323 -7.90 -3.92 -14.08
C ALA A 323 -8.48 -5.24 -13.54
N LEU A 324 -8.70 -5.33 -12.22
CA LEU A 324 -9.37 -6.47 -11.58
C LEU A 324 -10.85 -6.60 -12.01
N LEU A 325 -11.62 -5.50 -12.00
CA LEU A 325 -12.99 -5.46 -12.51
C LEU A 325 -13.07 -5.86 -13.98
N ASN A 326 -12.09 -5.43 -14.79
CA ASN A 326 -11.99 -5.77 -16.21
C ASN A 326 -11.78 -7.27 -16.43
N ALA A 327 -10.88 -7.91 -15.68
CA ALA A 327 -10.64 -9.35 -15.74
C ALA A 327 -11.88 -10.20 -15.37
N GLY A 328 -12.80 -9.65 -14.57
CA GLY A 328 -14.08 -10.29 -14.23
C GLY A 328 -15.16 -10.23 -15.33
N ARG A 329 -14.92 -9.52 -16.44
CA ARG A 329 -15.93 -9.32 -17.50
C ARG A 329 -16.06 -10.53 -18.42
N PRO A 330 -17.27 -10.82 -18.96
CA PRO A 330 -17.45 -11.80 -20.04
C PRO A 330 -16.69 -11.45 -21.34
N LYS A 331 -16.30 -10.17 -21.47
CA LYS A 331 -15.36 -9.64 -22.46
C LYS A 331 -14.54 -8.53 -21.78
N PRO A 332 -13.32 -8.84 -21.33
CA PRO A 332 -12.36 -7.83 -20.88
C PRO A 332 -11.96 -6.92 -22.06
N TYR A 333 -11.55 -5.70 -21.75
CA TYR A 333 -10.74 -4.85 -22.62
C TYR A 333 -9.25 -5.22 -22.50
N GLY A 334 -8.45 -4.90 -23.53
CA GLY A 334 -7.02 -5.19 -23.53
C GLY A 334 -6.21 -4.22 -22.67
N ILE A 335 -6.32 -4.30 -21.35
CA ILE A 335 -5.49 -3.53 -20.42
C ILE A 335 -4.09 -4.17 -20.38
N ARG A 336 -3.09 -3.43 -20.88
CA ARG A 336 -1.70 -3.90 -21.05
C ARG A 336 -0.69 -3.28 -20.09
N ALA A 337 -1.03 -2.17 -19.44
CA ALA A 337 -0.11 -1.43 -18.58
C ALA A 337 -0.85 -0.81 -17.39
N VAL A 338 -0.33 -0.94 -16.17
CA VAL A 338 -0.88 -0.27 -14.97
C VAL A 338 0.23 0.45 -14.22
N LEU A 339 0.03 1.75 -13.94
CA LEU A 339 0.97 2.61 -13.23
C LEU A 339 0.32 3.19 -11.97
N PRO A 340 0.49 2.55 -10.81
CA PRO A 340 0.12 3.11 -9.51
C PRO A 340 1.14 4.17 -9.08
N LEU A 341 0.77 5.45 -9.17
CA LEU A 341 1.57 6.59 -8.73
C LEU A 341 1.24 6.93 -7.27
N ALA A 342 2.25 6.98 -6.40
CA ALA A 342 2.14 7.26 -4.96
C ALA A 342 0.94 6.57 -4.26
N PRO A 343 0.63 5.30 -4.55
CA PRO A 343 -0.73 4.79 -4.40
C PRO A 343 -1.04 4.38 -2.96
N THR A 344 -2.33 4.41 -2.60
CA THR A 344 -2.81 3.65 -1.43
C THR A 344 -2.86 2.16 -1.76
N ASP A 345 -2.92 1.33 -0.71
CA ASP A 345 -3.31 -0.07 -0.81
C ASP A 345 -3.90 -0.50 0.53
N PHE A 346 -5.21 -0.29 0.70
CA PHE A 346 -5.84 -0.54 1.98
C PHE A 346 -6.12 -2.03 2.25
N ALA A 347 -6.06 -2.89 1.23
CA ALA A 347 -6.51 -4.28 1.31
C ALA A 347 -5.59 -5.33 0.68
N ARG A 348 -4.44 -4.96 0.11
CA ARG A 348 -3.42 -5.86 -0.44
C ARG A 348 -3.96 -6.76 -1.55
N ALA A 349 -4.36 -6.12 -2.63
CA ALA A 349 -4.78 -6.78 -3.87
C ALA A 349 -3.58 -7.11 -4.75
N THR A 350 -3.53 -8.31 -5.33
CA THR A 350 -2.47 -8.72 -6.27
C THR A 350 -2.87 -8.47 -7.71
N LEU A 351 -1.91 -8.07 -8.54
CA LEU A 351 -2.07 -7.88 -9.99
C LEU A 351 -1.04 -8.72 -10.77
N PRO A 352 -1.22 -10.06 -10.82
CA PRO A 352 -0.48 -10.92 -11.73
C PRO A 352 -0.80 -10.61 -13.20
N ASN A 353 0.07 -11.01 -14.13
CA ASN A 353 -0.11 -10.91 -15.58
C ASN A 353 -0.50 -9.53 -16.17
N ILE A 354 -0.14 -8.41 -15.55
CA ILE A 354 -0.06 -7.10 -16.24
C ILE A 354 1.28 -6.43 -15.91
N PRO A 355 2.03 -5.95 -16.93
CA PRO A 355 3.19 -5.08 -16.74
C PRO A 355 2.84 -3.88 -15.84
N MET A 356 3.49 -3.79 -14.69
CA MET A 356 3.14 -2.82 -13.65
C MET A 356 4.37 -2.12 -13.09
N SER A 357 4.31 -0.79 -12.99
CA SER A 357 5.32 0.00 -12.29
C SER A 357 4.71 0.90 -11.23
N VAL A 358 5.06 0.65 -9.97
CA VAL A 358 4.67 1.51 -8.83
C VAL A 358 5.68 2.65 -8.70
N PHE A 359 5.23 3.90 -8.54
CA PHE A 359 6.12 5.04 -8.26
C PHE A 359 5.90 5.52 -6.82
N LEU A 360 6.97 5.67 -6.05
CA LEU A 360 6.96 5.94 -4.61
C LEU A 360 7.75 7.23 -4.31
N PRO A 361 7.11 8.32 -3.84
CA PRO A 361 7.81 9.57 -3.57
C PRO A 361 8.53 9.54 -2.21
N TYR A 362 9.86 9.69 -2.19
CA TYR A 362 10.61 9.54 -0.93
C TYR A 362 10.22 10.54 0.16
N CYS A 363 9.77 11.74 -0.24
CA CYS A 363 9.28 12.80 0.64
C CYS A 363 7.75 12.90 0.66
N ASP A 364 7.03 11.80 0.36
CA ASP A 364 5.58 11.71 0.52
C ASP A 364 5.20 11.98 1.98
N GLY A 365 4.43 13.06 2.19
CA GLY A 365 3.89 13.46 3.49
C GLY A 365 2.45 12.99 3.71
N ASP A 366 1.72 12.61 2.65
CA ASP A 366 0.35 12.10 2.79
C ASP A 366 0.33 10.58 3.03
N VAL A 367 0.76 9.79 2.05
CA VAL A 367 0.91 8.33 2.13
C VAL A 367 2.35 7.99 2.55
N SER A 368 2.77 8.57 3.69
CA SER A 368 4.15 8.53 4.22
C SER A 368 4.73 7.12 4.41
N ASN A 369 3.89 6.09 4.53
CA ASN A 369 4.29 4.68 4.61
C ASN A 369 4.51 4.00 3.27
N GLN A 370 4.11 4.62 2.16
CA GLN A 370 4.27 4.09 0.82
C GLN A 370 3.74 2.65 0.69
N GLN A 371 2.59 2.37 1.34
CA GLN A 371 1.89 1.08 1.32
C GLN A 371 1.66 0.53 -0.11
N GLY A 372 1.64 1.40 -1.12
CA GLY A 372 1.73 1.03 -2.54
C GLY A 372 2.83 0.05 -2.93
N GLN A 373 3.92 -0.07 -2.15
CA GLN A 373 4.95 -1.09 -2.34
C GLN A 373 4.38 -2.52 -2.32
N HIS A 374 3.27 -2.76 -1.60
CA HIS A 374 2.61 -4.06 -1.56
C HIS A 374 2.15 -4.54 -2.94
N PHE A 375 1.69 -3.66 -3.85
CA PHE A 375 1.30 -4.09 -5.20
C PHE A 375 2.45 -4.79 -5.94
N TYR A 376 3.68 -4.27 -5.78
CA TYR A 376 4.87 -4.95 -6.27
C TYR A 376 5.12 -6.23 -5.48
N ASP A 377 5.31 -6.12 -4.16
CA ASP A 377 5.76 -7.22 -3.28
C ASP A 377 4.83 -8.44 -3.28
N ASP A 378 3.52 -8.23 -3.13
CA ASP A 378 2.54 -9.31 -3.03
C ASP A 378 2.26 -9.98 -4.39
N SER A 379 2.49 -9.26 -5.49
CA SER A 379 2.28 -9.81 -6.84
C SER A 379 3.45 -10.69 -7.32
N LEU A 380 4.66 -10.57 -6.74
CA LEU A 380 5.90 -11.24 -7.19
C LEU A 380 5.78 -12.75 -7.38
N TYR A 381 4.92 -13.40 -6.59
CA TYR A 381 4.66 -14.85 -6.63
C TYR A 381 3.15 -15.16 -6.59
N ALA A 382 2.29 -14.19 -6.91
CA ALA A 382 0.84 -14.38 -6.96
C ALA A 382 0.44 -15.41 -8.05
N PHE A 383 1.24 -15.54 -9.10
CA PHE A 383 1.09 -16.55 -10.14
C PHE A 383 2.44 -17.13 -10.56
N GLU A 384 2.51 -18.43 -10.85
CA GLU A 384 3.78 -19.10 -11.20
C GLU A 384 4.25 -18.83 -12.63
N LYS A 385 3.34 -18.47 -13.53
CA LYS A 385 3.60 -18.17 -14.94
C LYS A 385 3.33 -16.71 -15.21
N ASP A 386 3.86 -15.86 -14.34
CA ASP A 386 3.60 -14.44 -14.49
C ASP A 386 4.33 -13.91 -15.72
N GLU A 387 3.59 -13.75 -16.81
CA GLU A 387 4.15 -13.33 -18.10
C GLU A 387 4.50 -11.84 -18.14
N ALA A 388 4.28 -11.10 -17.06
CA ALA A 388 4.53 -9.66 -16.96
C ALA A 388 5.72 -9.32 -16.07
N PHE A 389 6.48 -8.30 -16.47
CA PHE A 389 7.48 -7.68 -15.60
C PHE A 389 6.82 -6.79 -14.54
N ARG A 390 7.52 -6.57 -13.42
CA ARG A 390 7.14 -5.59 -12.39
C ARG A 390 8.30 -4.68 -12.04
N SER A 391 8.00 -3.44 -11.71
CA SER A 391 8.94 -2.52 -11.08
C SER A 391 8.31 -1.69 -9.96
N SER A 392 9.15 -1.23 -9.03
CA SER A 392 8.81 -0.19 -8.05
C SER A 392 9.95 0.80 -7.97
N LEU A 393 9.64 2.09 -8.02
CA LEU A 393 10.61 3.19 -8.18
C LEU A 393 10.54 4.14 -6.99
N MET A 394 11.59 4.18 -6.17
CA MET A 394 11.76 5.21 -5.14
C MET A 394 12.32 6.48 -5.77
N ILE A 395 11.50 7.52 -5.86
CA ILE A 395 11.88 8.80 -6.48
C ILE A 395 12.33 9.76 -5.36
N MET A 396 13.61 10.11 -5.35
CA MET A 396 14.21 10.87 -4.26
C MET A 396 13.91 12.36 -4.37
N GLY A 397 13.42 12.95 -3.28
CA GLY A 397 13.14 14.38 -3.20
C GLY A 397 11.79 14.80 -3.78
N THR A 398 10.94 13.88 -4.26
CA THR A 398 9.54 14.14 -4.61
C THR A 398 8.61 13.94 -3.42
N ASN A 399 7.57 14.77 -3.30
CA ASN A 399 6.45 14.62 -2.37
C ASN A 399 5.23 13.96 -3.05
N HIS A 400 4.10 13.91 -2.35
CA HIS A 400 2.86 13.38 -2.91
C HIS A 400 2.30 14.32 -3.99
N ASN A 401 2.18 15.60 -3.69
CA ASN A 401 1.32 16.49 -4.47
C ASN A 401 1.90 16.94 -5.82
N PHE A 402 3.22 17.13 -5.95
CA PHE A 402 3.78 17.90 -7.08
C PHE A 402 3.94 17.11 -8.39
N PHE A 403 3.38 15.90 -8.44
CA PHE A 403 3.06 15.21 -9.70
C PHE A 403 1.77 15.73 -10.38
N ASN A 404 0.97 16.57 -9.69
CA ASN A 404 -0.28 17.14 -10.19
C ASN A 404 -0.25 18.68 -10.07
N THR A 405 -0.44 19.41 -11.17
CA THR A 405 -0.36 20.89 -11.15
C THR A 405 -1.47 21.55 -10.34
N GLU A 406 -2.68 20.98 -10.30
CA GLU A 406 -3.79 21.49 -9.49
C GLU A 406 -3.65 21.17 -8.00
N TRP A 407 -2.69 20.33 -7.62
CA TRP A 407 -2.32 20.09 -6.22
C TRP A 407 -1.02 20.84 -5.83
N THR A 408 -0.43 21.62 -6.76
CA THR A 408 0.86 22.30 -6.57
C THR A 408 0.69 23.79 -6.21
N PRO A 409 1.14 24.24 -5.01
CA PRO A 409 1.10 25.64 -4.60
C PRO A 409 1.83 26.56 -5.59
N GLY A 410 1.17 27.66 -5.97
CA GLY A 410 1.70 28.64 -6.92
C GLY A 410 1.53 28.28 -8.41
N VAL A 411 0.99 27.10 -8.72
CA VAL A 411 0.59 26.70 -10.08
C VAL A 411 -0.92 26.41 -10.14
N ALA A 412 -1.47 25.73 -9.13
CA ALA A 412 -2.87 25.36 -9.04
C ALA A 412 -3.84 26.55 -9.10
N VAL A 413 -4.97 26.37 -9.79
CA VAL A 413 -6.12 27.30 -9.73
C VAL A 413 -6.83 27.16 -8.37
N ALA A 414 -7.01 25.93 -7.90
CA ALA A 414 -7.62 25.62 -6.61
C ALA A 414 -6.68 25.89 -5.41
N PRO A 415 -7.17 25.86 -4.15
CA PRO A 415 -6.32 25.81 -2.97
C PRO A 415 -5.50 24.51 -2.95
N ALA A 416 -4.19 24.62 -2.70
CA ALA A 416 -3.23 23.53 -2.80
C ALA A 416 -2.18 23.61 -1.66
N SER A 417 -1.53 22.50 -1.35
CA SER A 417 -0.58 22.36 -0.24
C SER A 417 0.71 21.64 -0.64
N ASP A 418 1.78 21.89 0.10
CA ASP A 418 2.87 20.90 0.21
C ASP A 418 2.44 19.91 1.30
N ASP A 419 2.36 18.62 0.96
CA ASP A 419 2.00 17.55 1.89
C ASP A 419 3.07 17.32 2.98
N TRP A 420 4.29 17.81 2.80
CA TRP A 420 5.35 17.73 3.80
C TRP A 420 5.31 18.92 4.77
N SER A 421 4.70 18.73 5.94
CA SER A 421 4.48 19.78 6.94
C SER A 421 5.78 20.35 7.54
N ASN A 422 6.75 19.52 7.91
CA ASN A 422 7.99 19.96 8.56
C ASN A 422 8.95 20.61 7.54
N ARG A 423 8.73 21.89 7.28
CA ARG A 423 9.52 22.71 6.34
C ARG A 423 11.02 22.75 6.65
N ASN A 424 11.40 22.58 7.91
CA ASN A 424 12.79 22.68 8.37
C ASN A 424 13.52 21.31 8.41
N ASP A 425 12.87 20.22 8.00
CA ASP A 425 13.53 18.92 7.85
C ASP A 425 14.71 18.99 6.85
N PRO A 426 15.89 18.42 7.16
CA PRO A 426 17.10 18.59 6.34
C PRO A 426 17.13 17.75 5.05
N VAL A 427 16.14 16.88 4.80
CA VAL A 427 16.10 15.95 3.66
C VAL A 427 14.93 16.25 2.71
N CYS A 428 13.77 16.55 3.29
CA CYS A 428 12.50 16.75 2.62
C CYS A 428 11.86 18.12 2.91
N GLY A 429 12.35 18.87 3.90
CA GLY A 429 11.79 20.17 4.28
C GLY A 429 12.02 21.28 3.24
N SER A 430 10.95 22.02 2.92
CA SER A 430 10.93 23.03 1.85
C SER A 430 11.84 24.25 2.06
N THR A 431 12.38 24.49 3.27
CA THR A 431 13.31 25.60 3.56
C THR A 431 14.74 25.16 3.82
N ALA A 432 14.95 23.89 4.22
CA ALA A 432 16.23 23.43 4.77
C ALA A 432 16.94 22.35 3.94
N ALA A 433 16.24 21.64 3.04
CA ALA A 433 16.76 20.46 2.37
C ALA A 433 17.34 20.73 0.97
N PRO A 434 18.65 20.53 0.73
CA PRO A 434 19.23 20.59 -0.62
C PRO A 434 18.83 19.39 -1.50
N GLY A 435 18.42 18.27 -0.89
CA GLY A 435 18.01 17.04 -1.59
C GLY A 435 16.60 17.12 -2.20
N ARG A 436 15.70 17.86 -1.55
CA ARG A 436 14.32 18.10 -2.00
C ARG A 436 14.30 18.69 -3.42
N LEU A 437 13.43 18.16 -4.28
CA LEU A 437 13.21 18.68 -5.63
C LEU A 437 12.22 19.87 -5.58
N THR A 438 12.45 20.88 -6.42
CA THR A 438 11.48 21.98 -6.62
C THR A 438 10.23 21.46 -7.35
N PRO A 439 9.04 22.10 -7.23
CA PRO A 439 7.82 21.57 -7.84
C PRO A 439 7.94 21.31 -9.35
N ALA A 440 8.66 22.16 -10.09
CA ALA A 440 8.93 21.96 -11.51
C ALA A 440 9.84 20.76 -11.81
N GLU A 441 10.83 20.46 -10.95
CA GLU A 441 11.68 19.27 -11.07
C GLU A 441 10.89 17.99 -10.75
N GLN A 442 9.99 18.04 -9.78
CA GLN A 442 9.09 16.93 -9.43
C GLN A 442 8.13 16.61 -10.59
N TYR A 443 7.51 17.63 -11.16
CA TYR A 443 6.63 17.47 -12.32
C TYR A 443 7.39 17.00 -13.58
N ALA A 444 8.65 17.42 -13.74
CA ALA A 444 9.51 16.96 -14.85
C ALA A 444 9.90 15.47 -14.73
N VAL A 445 10.32 15.00 -13.55
CA VAL A 445 10.60 13.56 -13.35
C VAL A 445 9.31 12.72 -13.44
N GLY A 446 8.18 13.23 -12.95
CA GLY A 446 6.85 12.64 -13.16
C GLY A 446 6.52 12.49 -14.65
N THR A 447 6.60 13.58 -15.41
CA THR A 447 6.39 13.60 -16.87
C THR A 447 7.25 12.55 -17.58
N ALA A 448 8.55 12.51 -17.26
CA ALA A 448 9.51 11.60 -17.87
C ALA A 448 9.19 10.12 -17.62
N TYR A 449 8.98 9.73 -16.36
CA TYR A 449 8.78 8.32 -16.03
C TYR A 449 7.35 7.84 -16.34
N ILE A 450 6.32 8.67 -16.20
CA ILE A 450 4.93 8.29 -16.56
C ILE A 450 4.83 8.05 -18.07
N ALA A 451 5.30 9.00 -18.89
CA ALA A 451 5.30 8.81 -20.34
C ALA A 451 6.24 7.67 -20.77
N GLY A 452 7.39 7.52 -20.09
CA GLY A 452 8.36 6.45 -20.38
C GLY A 452 7.79 5.04 -20.17
N PHE A 453 6.95 4.84 -19.16
CA PHE A 453 6.33 3.55 -18.88
C PHE A 453 5.37 3.10 -19.98
N PHE A 454 4.41 3.94 -20.39
CA PHE A 454 3.47 3.57 -21.44
C PHE A 454 4.14 3.46 -22.82
N ARG A 455 5.15 4.30 -23.10
CA ARG A 455 5.99 4.18 -24.32
C ARG A 455 6.77 2.86 -24.37
N LEU A 456 7.29 2.38 -23.24
CA LEU A 456 7.92 1.07 -23.14
C LEU A 456 6.90 -0.07 -23.37
N VAL A 457 5.79 -0.06 -22.64
CA VAL A 457 4.90 -1.23 -22.54
C VAL A 457 3.95 -1.36 -23.73
N GLN A 458 3.29 -0.26 -24.12
CA GLN A 458 2.34 -0.24 -25.23
C GLN A 458 3.03 0.10 -26.56
N GLY A 459 4.01 1.02 -26.52
CA GLY A 459 4.74 1.45 -27.71
C GLY A 459 5.85 0.52 -28.18
N GLY A 460 6.31 -0.40 -27.31
CA GLY A 460 7.43 -1.29 -27.60
C GLY A 460 8.79 -0.58 -27.67
N GLU A 461 8.92 0.63 -27.11
CA GLU A 461 10.17 1.40 -27.08
C GLU A 461 11.13 0.82 -26.03
N HIS A 462 11.71 -0.34 -26.34
CA HIS A 462 12.57 -1.10 -25.43
C HIS A 462 13.85 -0.36 -25.00
N GLU A 463 14.26 0.69 -25.71
CA GLU A 463 15.32 1.61 -25.28
C GLU A 463 14.99 2.37 -23.97
N LEU A 464 13.72 2.36 -23.53
CA LEU A 464 13.26 2.91 -22.24
C LEU A 464 13.33 1.91 -21.08
N LEU A 465 13.51 0.62 -21.36
CA LEU A 465 13.56 -0.45 -20.35
C LEU A 465 14.61 -0.22 -19.23
N PRO A 466 15.80 0.38 -19.50
CA PRO A 466 16.79 0.69 -18.46
C PRO A 466 16.34 1.65 -17.33
N LEU A 467 15.17 2.29 -17.46
CA LEU A 467 14.52 3.04 -16.38
C LEU A 467 13.87 2.12 -15.32
N PHE A 468 13.40 0.95 -15.77
CA PHE A 468 12.48 0.07 -15.02
C PHE A 468 13.09 -1.31 -14.70
N ASP A 469 14.25 -1.67 -15.26
CA ASP A 469 14.91 -2.99 -15.08
C ASP A 469 15.89 -3.10 -13.90
N GLY A 470 16.14 -2.02 -13.16
CA GLY A 470 17.12 -1.97 -12.07
C GLY A 470 18.58 -1.72 -12.49
N SER A 471 18.87 -1.55 -13.79
CA SER A 471 20.19 -1.06 -14.26
C SER A 471 20.46 0.37 -13.79
N GLY A 472 19.40 1.18 -13.65
CA GLY A 472 19.42 2.49 -13.01
C GLY A 472 19.71 3.65 -13.97
N ALA A 473 19.41 3.50 -15.27
CA ALA A 473 19.51 4.62 -16.19
C ALA A 473 18.52 5.73 -15.80
N VAL A 474 18.87 6.98 -16.11
CA VAL A 474 18.08 8.18 -15.80
C VAL A 474 18.01 9.05 -17.05
N PRO A 475 16.84 9.63 -17.41
CA PRO A 475 16.71 10.47 -18.59
C PRO A 475 17.19 11.91 -18.30
N ALA A 476 17.49 12.70 -19.34
CA ALA A 476 18.01 14.05 -19.16
C ALA A 476 16.96 15.01 -18.54
N SER A 477 15.69 14.82 -18.86
CA SER A 477 14.51 15.52 -18.34
C SER A 477 14.29 15.36 -16.83
N ALA A 478 14.74 14.25 -16.24
CA ALA A 478 14.75 14.06 -14.79
C ALA A 478 15.82 14.93 -14.08
N GLY A 479 16.75 15.53 -14.83
CA GLY A 479 17.68 16.54 -14.36
C GLY A 479 18.63 16.04 -13.26
N ARG A 480 18.32 16.40 -12.01
CA ARG A 480 19.07 15.99 -10.80
C ARG A 480 18.33 14.96 -9.93
N ALA A 481 17.14 14.50 -10.33
CA ALA A 481 16.42 13.48 -9.58
C ALA A 481 17.23 12.19 -9.51
N VAL A 482 17.25 11.58 -8.33
CA VAL A 482 17.78 10.22 -8.13
C VAL A 482 16.58 9.30 -8.04
N VAL A 483 16.60 8.20 -8.80
CA VAL A 483 15.56 7.19 -8.82
C VAL A 483 16.22 5.85 -8.53
N HIS A 484 15.70 5.12 -7.55
CA HIS A 484 16.15 3.77 -7.23
C HIS A 484 15.05 2.80 -7.69
N THR A 485 15.39 1.93 -8.64
CA THR A 485 14.46 0.98 -9.24
C THR A 485 14.66 -0.41 -8.65
N VAL A 486 13.57 -1.06 -8.24
CA VAL A 486 13.51 -2.53 -8.16
C VAL A 486 12.72 -3.08 -9.33
N ALA A 487 13.11 -4.27 -9.77
CA ALA A 487 12.54 -4.94 -10.92
C ALA A 487 12.46 -6.45 -10.69
N GLN A 488 11.42 -7.07 -11.25
CA GLN A 488 11.28 -8.52 -11.39
C GLN A 488 10.98 -8.83 -12.86
N ALA A 489 11.77 -9.73 -13.46
CA ALA A 489 11.51 -10.28 -14.80
C ALA A 489 10.26 -11.19 -14.80
N GLU A 490 9.64 -11.36 -15.96
CA GLU A 490 8.60 -12.36 -16.18
C GLU A 490 9.10 -13.78 -15.86
N ALA A 491 8.20 -14.69 -15.51
CA ALA A 491 8.55 -16.02 -15.01
C ALA A 491 9.40 -16.84 -16.01
N ASP A 492 9.08 -16.79 -17.30
CA ASP A 492 9.84 -17.47 -18.37
C ASP A 492 11.23 -16.85 -18.63
N LYS A 493 11.55 -15.73 -17.94
CA LYS A 493 12.86 -15.05 -17.94
C LYS A 493 13.52 -14.95 -16.57
N ARG A 494 13.06 -15.76 -15.62
CA ARG A 494 13.57 -15.78 -14.26
C ARG A 494 13.79 -17.20 -13.77
N LEU A 495 14.98 -17.45 -13.22
CA LEU A 495 15.29 -18.67 -12.48
C LEU A 495 15.46 -18.30 -11.00
N ASP A 496 14.39 -18.44 -10.24
CA ASP A 496 14.40 -18.27 -8.78
C ASP A 496 15.19 -19.40 -8.13
N VAL A 497 16.33 -19.09 -7.51
CA VAL A 497 17.19 -20.08 -6.81
C VAL A 497 17.00 -20.03 -5.30
N ALA A 498 16.76 -18.85 -4.72
CA ALA A 498 16.33 -18.69 -3.33
C ALA A 498 15.46 -17.43 -3.16
N PRO A 499 14.13 -17.56 -3.22
CA PRO A 499 13.19 -16.46 -2.94
C PRO A 499 13.31 -15.86 -1.53
N PHE A 500 13.82 -16.63 -0.56
CA PHE A 500 13.87 -16.31 0.87
C PHE A 500 12.49 -16.02 1.52
N THR A 501 11.42 -16.58 0.95
CA THR A 501 10.04 -16.40 1.44
C THR A 501 9.63 -17.40 2.54
N SER A 502 10.42 -18.46 2.78
CA SER A 502 10.15 -19.49 3.78
C SER A 502 11.42 -20.26 4.17
N PRO A 503 11.49 -20.88 5.36
CA PRO A 503 12.60 -21.77 5.73
C PRO A 503 12.70 -22.94 4.74
N SER A 504 13.83 -23.05 4.03
CA SER A 504 13.98 -23.90 2.85
C SER A 504 15.34 -24.59 2.84
N SER A 505 15.44 -25.77 2.22
CA SER A 505 16.70 -26.45 1.92
C SER A 505 17.40 -25.91 0.65
N SER A 506 16.81 -24.92 -0.03
CA SER A 506 17.43 -24.25 -1.19
C SER A 506 18.57 -23.30 -0.79
N PHE A 507 18.77 -23.03 0.51
CA PHE A 507 19.91 -22.29 1.01
C PHE A 507 20.39 -22.86 2.36
N THR A 508 21.62 -22.55 2.74
CA THR A 508 22.18 -22.81 4.07
C THR A 508 22.91 -21.58 4.58
N VAL A 509 23.00 -21.41 5.89
CA VAL A 509 23.77 -20.31 6.52
C VAL A 509 24.86 -20.91 7.41
N SER A 510 26.09 -20.40 7.28
CA SER A 510 27.28 -20.96 7.93
C SER A 510 28.31 -19.88 8.29
N GLY A 511 29.42 -20.29 8.91
CA GLY A 511 30.42 -19.38 9.47
C GLY A 511 29.91 -18.65 10.72
N ALA A 512 30.50 -17.49 11.02
CA ALA A 512 30.10 -16.65 12.14
C ALA A 512 28.87 -15.77 11.80
N ALA A 513 27.75 -16.42 11.43
CA ALA A 513 26.52 -15.75 11.03
C ALA A 513 25.24 -16.41 11.56
N THR A 514 24.15 -15.65 11.46
CA THR A 514 22.78 -16.07 11.70
C THR A 514 21.93 -15.72 10.48
N GLY A 515 20.97 -16.59 10.16
CA GLY A 515 20.00 -16.37 9.10
C GLY A 515 18.63 -16.81 9.56
N VAL A 516 17.68 -15.89 9.57
CA VAL A 516 16.31 -16.12 10.07
C VAL A 516 15.33 -15.58 9.04
N ILE A 517 14.40 -16.41 8.56
CA ILE A 517 13.28 -15.91 7.76
C ILE A 517 12.37 -15.11 8.68
N CYS A 518 12.09 -13.86 8.31
CA CYS A 518 11.19 -12.97 9.02
C CYS A 518 10.08 -12.47 8.09
N ALA A 519 9.00 -11.91 8.64
CA ALA A 519 7.98 -11.22 7.86
C ALA A 519 7.31 -10.09 8.66
N GLY A 520 6.91 -9.01 7.97
CA GLY A 520 6.12 -7.93 8.56
C GLY A 520 6.80 -7.13 9.69
N MET A 521 5.99 -6.35 10.40
CA MET A 521 6.45 -5.43 11.45
C MET A 521 5.60 -5.45 12.72
N LEU A 522 6.19 -4.96 13.82
CA LEU A 522 5.54 -4.69 15.12
C LEU A 522 4.69 -5.85 15.67
N ASP A 523 5.14 -7.09 15.45
CA ASP A 523 4.49 -8.34 15.91
C ASP A 523 3.01 -8.48 15.51
N ARG A 524 2.56 -7.80 14.44
CA ARG A 524 1.15 -7.79 13.99
C ARG A 524 0.68 -9.09 13.33
N SER A 525 1.59 -9.97 12.91
CA SER A 525 1.27 -11.24 12.22
C SER A 525 1.80 -12.49 12.93
N PRO A 526 1.48 -12.73 14.22
CA PRO A 526 2.02 -13.86 14.98
C PRO A 526 1.60 -15.23 14.42
N GLN A 527 0.46 -15.30 13.72
CA GLN A 527 -0.03 -16.51 13.04
C GLN A 527 0.84 -16.95 11.86
N SER A 528 1.80 -16.12 11.41
CA SER A 528 2.73 -16.47 10.33
C SER A 528 3.74 -17.57 10.72
N GLY A 529 3.98 -17.76 12.03
CA GLY A 529 4.99 -18.69 12.54
C GLY A 529 6.45 -18.25 12.32
N VAL A 530 6.69 -17.07 11.75
CA VAL A 530 8.01 -16.46 11.59
C VAL A 530 8.11 -15.18 12.44
N PRO A 531 9.32 -14.81 12.93
CA PRO A 531 9.52 -13.57 13.65
C PRO A 531 9.33 -12.34 12.75
N THR A 532 9.06 -11.22 13.40
CA THR A 532 8.94 -9.89 12.80
C THR A 532 10.25 -9.41 12.16
N CYS A 533 10.19 -8.80 10.97
CA CYS A 533 11.36 -8.18 10.35
C CYS A 533 11.70 -6.83 10.98
N ALA A 534 10.73 -5.91 11.03
CA ALA A 534 10.92 -4.57 11.58
C ALA A 534 10.34 -4.45 13.01
N THR A 535 11.24 -4.30 13.98
CA THR A 535 10.93 -4.24 15.43
C THR A 535 11.22 -2.87 16.06
N ARG A 536 11.97 -2.02 15.36
CA ARG A 536 12.39 -0.67 15.80
C ARG A 536 11.95 0.45 14.85
N LEU A 537 11.67 0.10 13.59
CA LEU A 537 11.21 1.04 12.57
C LEU A 537 9.73 1.36 12.76
N THR A 538 9.36 2.60 12.47
CA THR A 538 7.96 3.00 12.35
C THR A 538 7.35 2.52 11.03
N THR A 539 6.03 2.55 10.94
CA THR A 539 5.25 2.19 9.75
C THR A 539 5.65 3.02 8.52
N SER A 540 6.05 4.29 8.69
CA SER A 540 6.53 5.13 7.57
C SER A 540 7.95 4.80 7.10
N GLN A 541 8.74 4.12 7.93
CA GLN A 541 10.13 3.74 7.65
C GLN A 541 10.26 2.36 7.00
N ALA A 542 9.19 1.58 6.85
CA ALA A 542 9.25 0.17 6.43
C ALA A 542 8.23 -0.22 5.32
N PRO A 543 8.33 0.31 4.08
CA PRO A 543 7.27 0.14 3.06
C PRO A 543 6.92 -1.31 2.68
N SER A 544 7.89 -2.23 2.71
CA SER A 544 7.64 -3.67 2.43
C SER A 544 7.00 -4.43 3.60
N TRP A 545 6.84 -3.81 4.77
CA TRP A 545 6.34 -4.44 5.99
C TRP A 545 5.22 -3.67 6.68
N THR A 546 4.78 -2.55 6.09
CA THR A 546 3.81 -1.65 6.69
C THR A 546 2.41 -2.27 6.72
N PRO A 547 1.63 -2.12 7.80
CA PRO A 547 0.30 -2.73 7.87
C PRO A 547 -0.69 -1.94 7.00
N ALA A 548 -1.23 -2.58 5.96
CA ALA A 548 -2.37 -2.06 5.21
C ALA A 548 -3.61 -1.96 6.11
N THR A 549 -4.45 -0.93 5.93
CA THR A 549 -5.53 -0.57 6.87
C THR A 549 -6.49 -1.72 7.20
N TYR A 550 -6.99 -2.44 6.19
CA TYR A 550 -7.98 -3.50 6.34
C TYR A 550 -7.37 -4.92 6.35
N ALA A 551 -6.07 -5.02 6.15
CA ALA A 551 -5.29 -6.25 6.10
C ALA A 551 -4.09 -6.20 7.08
N GLY A 552 -4.20 -5.41 8.16
CA GLY A 552 -3.09 -5.01 9.02
C GLY A 552 -2.49 -6.12 9.88
N ASN A 553 -3.09 -7.31 9.89
CA ASN A 553 -2.56 -8.52 10.51
C ASN A 553 -2.19 -9.60 9.46
N VAL A 554 -2.49 -9.38 8.17
CA VAL A 554 -2.04 -10.25 7.08
C VAL A 554 -0.53 -10.12 6.93
N THR A 555 0.17 -11.25 6.83
CA THR A 555 1.63 -11.31 6.78
C THR A 555 2.17 -10.52 5.57
N ALA A 556 3.04 -9.54 5.81
CA ALA A 556 3.73 -8.77 4.76
C ALA A 556 5.03 -9.45 4.30
N THR A 557 5.76 -8.83 3.38
CA THR A 557 6.85 -9.41 2.57
C THR A 557 7.86 -10.24 3.38
N PRO A 558 7.89 -11.58 3.21
CA PRO A 558 8.85 -12.44 3.91
C PRO A 558 10.24 -12.35 3.26
N VAL A 559 11.29 -12.29 4.08
CA VAL A 559 12.70 -12.20 3.66
C VAL A 559 13.63 -12.96 4.60
N LEU A 560 14.87 -13.22 4.16
CA LEU A 560 15.96 -13.67 5.02
C LEU A 560 16.63 -12.47 5.71
N ARG A 561 16.49 -12.38 7.04
CA ARG A 561 17.30 -11.52 7.90
C ARG A 561 18.64 -12.23 8.15
N PHE A 562 19.72 -11.71 7.57
CA PHE A 562 21.07 -12.28 7.61
C PHE A 562 22.04 -11.33 8.31
N ALA A 563 22.74 -11.81 9.35
CA ALA A 563 23.66 -11.00 10.14
C ALA A 563 24.91 -11.79 10.54
N TRP A 564 26.07 -11.14 10.56
CA TRP A 564 27.39 -11.76 10.76
C TRP A 564 28.29 -10.98 11.70
N THR A 565 29.20 -11.70 12.38
CA THR A 565 30.17 -11.16 13.34
C THR A 565 31.63 -11.26 12.89
N ASP A 566 31.90 -11.95 11.78
CA ASP A 566 33.15 -11.86 11.01
C ASP A 566 32.91 -12.22 9.53
N THR A 567 33.93 -12.06 8.69
CA THR A 567 33.85 -12.27 7.23
C THR A 567 33.82 -13.75 6.79
N THR A 568 33.66 -14.70 7.71
CA THR A 568 33.32 -16.10 7.38
C THR A 568 31.81 -16.34 7.26
N GLY A 569 30.98 -15.40 7.71
CA GLY A 569 29.52 -15.51 7.64
C GLY A 569 29.01 -15.60 6.21
N GLU A 570 28.37 -16.71 5.84
CA GLU A 570 27.99 -17.02 4.45
C GLU A 570 26.58 -17.62 4.34
N VAL A 571 25.81 -17.16 3.34
CA VAL A 571 24.63 -17.84 2.80
C VAL A 571 25.04 -18.59 1.53
N SER A 572 24.97 -19.92 1.53
CA SER A 572 25.22 -20.78 0.35
C SER A 572 23.91 -21.24 -0.28
N VAL A 573 23.82 -21.16 -1.60
CA VAL A 573 22.63 -21.48 -2.43
C VAL A 573 23.04 -22.44 -3.55
N PRO A 574 22.90 -23.77 -3.38
CA PRO A 574 23.28 -24.75 -4.38
C PRO A 574 22.25 -24.86 -5.52
N LEU A 575 22.73 -24.90 -6.77
CA LEU A 575 21.87 -25.03 -7.96
C LEU A 575 21.56 -26.52 -8.28
N PRO A 576 20.27 -26.90 -8.38
CA PRO A 576 19.85 -28.22 -8.87
C PRO A 576 20.36 -28.51 -10.28
N GLU A 577 20.54 -29.79 -10.62
CA GLU A 577 21.18 -30.21 -11.88
C GLU A 577 20.48 -29.70 -13.15
N GLY A 578 19.14 -29.62 -13.15
CA GLY A 578 18.36 -29.07 -14.27
C GLY A 578 18.43 -27.54 -14.42
N SER A 579 19.06 -26.83 -13.47
CA SER A 579 19.01 -25.36 -13.34
C SER A 579 20.38 -24.69 -13.54
N ARG A 580 21.44 -25.45 -13.86
CA ARG A 580 22.84 -24.99 -13.82
C ARG A 580 23.30 -24.13 -15.00
N ASN A 581 22.56 -24.18 -16.11
CA ASN A 581 22.86 -23.38 -17.30
C ASN A 581 22.17 -22.01 -17.18
N VAL A 582 22.92 -21.01 -16.77
CA VAL A 582 22.47 -19.62 -16.56
C VAL A 582 22.98 -18.66 -17.64
N ASN A 583 23.71 -19.16 -18.65
CA ASN A 583 24.20 -18.41 -19.83
C ASN A 583 23.05 -17.76 -20.65
N GLY A 584 21.79 -18.06 -20.37
CA GLY A 584 20.62 -17.43 -21.01
C GLY A 584 20.11 -16.16 -20.31
N TYR A 585 20.68 -15.77 -19.17
CA TYR A 585 20.27 -14.61 -18.38
C TYR A 585 21.26 -13.46 -18.47
N ASP A 586 20.77 -12.26 -18.14
CA ASP A 586 21.50 -11.00 -18.23
C ASP A 586 22.24 -10.66 -16.93
N ALA A 587 21.66 -11.07 -15.79
CA ALA A 587 22.18 -10.82 -14.45
C ALA A 587 21.82 -11.91 -13.43
N LEU A 588 22.57 -11.91 -12.34
CA LEU A 588 22.18 -12.48 -11.06
C LEU A 588 21.61 -11.33 -10.22
N THR A 589 20.34 -11.46 -9.84
CA THR A 589 19.57 -10.44 -9.13
C THR A 589 19.11 -10.93 -7.77
N PHE A 590 19.08 -10.03 -6.79
CA PHE A 590 18.37 -10.19 -5.53
C PHE A 590 17.98 -8.82 -5.00
N ARG A 591 17.03 -8.75 -4.07
CA ARG A 591 16.75 -7.52 -3.32
C ARG A 591 17.49 -7.52 -1.99
N ALA A 592 18.03 -6.37 -1.61
CA ALA A 592 18.74 -6.18 -0.35
C ALA A 592 18.38 -4.84 0.31
N ALA A 593 18.43 -4.81 1.64
CA ALA A 593 18.42 -3.60 2.47
C ALA A 593 19.30 -3.81 3.71
N LEU A 594 19.72 -2.73 4.36
CA LEU A 594 20.35 -2.81 5.68
C LEU A 594 19.37 -3.28 6.75
N ASP A 595 19.87 -4.04 7.73
CA ASP A 595 19.12 -4.38 8.94
C ASP A 595 18.92 -3.15 9.85
N GLU A 596 17.78 -3.08 10.57
CA GLU A 596 17.47 -2.03 11.57
C GLU A 596 18.44 -2.00 12.78
N SER A 597 19.35 -2.96 12.86
CA SER A 597 20.42 -3.06 13.85
C SER A 597 21.83 -2.95 13.26
N ALA A 598 21.96 -2.81 11.94
CA ALA A 598 23.24 -2.62 11.27
C ALA A 598 23.88 -1.28 11.66
N THR A 599 25.21 -1.25 11.78
CA THR A 599 25.98 -0.06 12.13
C THR A 599 27.29 0.02 11.36
N GLY A 600 27.70 1.22 10.95
CA GLY A 600 28.89 1.43 10.13
C GLY A 600 28.67 1.04 8.67
N ASN A 601 29.77 0.88 7.92
CA ASN A 601 29.72 0.50 6.52
C ASN A 601 29.57 -1.02 6.40
N VAL A 602 28.45 -1.47 5.84
CA VAL A 602 28.11 -2.88 5.62
C VAL A 602 28.16 -3.17 4.13
N ASP A 603 28.80 -4.28 3.76
CA ASP A 603 28.88 -4.74 2.37
C ASP A 603 28.84 -6.27 2.30
N LEU A 604 28.51 -6.81 1.13
CA LEU A 604 28.42 -8.25 0.86
C LEU A 604 29.30 -8.60 -0.35
N ALA A 605 29.89 -9.80 -0.32
CA ALA A 605 30.52 -10.43 -1.48
C ALA A 605 29.58 -11.48 -2.06
N VAL A 606 29.23 -11.33 -3.34
CA VAL A 606 28.45 -12.30 -4.10
C VAL A 606 29.41 -13.14 -4.92
N THR A 607 29.46 -14.45 -4.69
CA THR A 607 30.35 -15.38 -5.41
C THR A 607 29.55 -16.43 -6.16
N VAL A 608 29.86 -16.64 -7.44
CA VAL A 608 29.26 -17.69 -8.28
C VAL A 608 30.31 -18.76 -8.57
N VAL A 609 29.96 -20.04 -8.40
CA VAL A 609 30.87 -21.18 -8.50
C VAL A 609 30.44 -22.13 -9.62
N ASP A 610 31.35 -22.50 -10.52
CA ASP A 610 31.06 -23.46 -11.62
C ASP A 610 31.39 -24.93 -11.28
N GLY A 611 31.05 -25.83 -12.22
CA GLY A 611 31.30 -27.26 -12.13
C GLY A 611 32.78 -27.68 -12.14
N ARG A 612 33.71 -26.75 -12.38
CA ARG A 612 35.16 -26.93 -12.28
C ARG A 612 35.72 -26.36 -10.97
N GLY A 613 34.89 -25.69 -10.16
CA GLY A 613 35.30 -24.96 -8.96
C GLY A 613 35.90 -23.57 -9.25
N THR A 614 35.67 -23.03 -10.45
CA THR A 614 36.08 -21.65 -10.79
C THR A 614 35.08 -20.68 -10.16
N THR A 615 35.58 -19.56 -9.61
CA THR A 615 34.79 -18.63 -8.80
C THR A 615 34.87 -17.20 -9.34
N GLY A 616 33.73 -16.57 -9.60
CA GLY A 616 33.63 -15.14 -9.89
C GLY A 616 33.00 -14.42 -8.69
N THR A 617 33.68 -13.41 -8.14
CA THR A 617 33.23 -12.68 -6.94
C THR A 617 33.07 -11.19 -7.21
N VAL A 618 31.92 -10.63 -6.80
CA VAL A 618 31.57 -9.21 -6.95
C VAL A 618 31.12 -8.65 -5.61
N LEU A 619 31.66 -7.50 -5.20
CA LEU A 619 31.16 -6.75 -4.04
C LEU A 619 29.87 -6.02 -4.39
N VAL A 620 28.87 -6.06 -3.50
CA VAL A 620 27.58 -5.39 -3.73
C VAL A 620 27.76 -3.89 -3.90
N SER A 621 28.61 -3.26 -3.08
CA SER A 621 28.99 -1.84 -3.23
C SER A 621 29.57 -1.47 -4.60
N GLY A 622 30.10 -2.44 -5.36
CA GLY A 622 30.61 -2.24 -6.71
C GLY A 622 29.55 -2.22 -7.82
N VAL A 623 28.33 -2.69 -7.54
CA VAL A 623 27.23 -2.80 -8.54
C VAL A 623 25.90 -2.20 -8.09
N SER A 624 25.69 -2.00 -6.78
CA SER A 624 24.44 -1.43 -6.25
C SER A 624 24.66 -0.64 -4.96
N ASP A 625 23.82 0.37 -4.80
CA ASP A 625 23.69 1.23 -3.62
C ASP A 625 22.78 0.63 -2.53
N ALA A 626 22.25 -0.59 -2.73
CA ALA A 626 21.26 -1.24 -1.86
C ALA A 626 21.63 -1.29 -0.35
N LEU A 627 22.93 -1.27 -0.04
CA LEU A 627 23.47 -1.28 1.32
C LEU A 627 23.92 0.12 1.83
N THR A 628 23.64 1.19 1.08
CA THR A 628 23.79 2.59 1.54
C THR A 628 22.46 3.06 2.15
N PRO A 629 22.41 3.56 3.40
CA PRO A 629 21.15 4.03 3.99
C PRO A 629 20.59 5.23 3.23
N PHE A 630 19.26 5.30 3.12
CA PHE A 630 18.60 6.50 2.61
C PHE A 630 18.74 7.68 3.61
N PRO A 631 18.64 8.95 3.15
CA PRO A 631 18.85 10.12 3.99
C PRO A 631 17.69 10.34 4.98
N GLY A 632 18.02 10.63 6.24
CA GLY A 632 17.07 10.93 7.31
C GLY A 632 17.58 10.45 8.67
N THR A 633 16.98 10.95 9.76
CA THR A 633 17.33 10.56 11.14
C THR A 633 16.12 10.42 12.08
N THR A 634 14.93 10.85 11.65
CA THR A 634 13.69 10.87 12.42
C THR A 634 12.51 10.52 11.51
N SER A 635 11.55 9.76 12.03
CA SER A 635 10.35 9.35 11.30
C SER A 635 9.64 10.55 10.65
N PRO A 636 9.11 10.46 9.40
CA PRO A 636 8.93 9.26 8.57
C PRO A 636 10.17 8.78 7.78
N LEU A 637 11.37 9.22 8.15
CA LEU A 637 12.66 8.91 7.51
C LEU A 637 13.68 8.31 8.52
N PRO A 638 14.81 7.73 8.07
CA PRO A 638 15.05 7.25 6.71
C PRO A 638 14.24 5.97 6.45
N LYS A 639 13.94 5.68 5.19
CA LYS A 639 13.17 4.49 4.83
C LYS A 639 14.09 3.28 4.59
N THR A 640 13.75 2.14 5.17
CA THR A 640 14.36 0.84 4.88
C THR A 640 13.57 0.19 3.75
N TRP A 641 14.14 0.22 2.54
CA TRP A 641 13.49 -0.29 1.32
C TRP A 641 14.41 -1.27 0.60
N LEU A 642 13.85 -2.43 0.27
CA LEU A 642 14.51 -3.54 -0.44
C LEU A 642 14.84 -3.11 -1.87
N ARG A 643 16.13 -2.91 -2.19
CA ARG A 643 16.64 -2.47 -3.51
C ARG A 643 17.27 -3.61 -4.29
N THR A 644 17.12 -3.60 -5.61
CA THR A 644 17.74 -4.60 -6.49
C THR A 644 19.26 -4.43 -6.53
N VAL A 645 19.95 -5.51 -6.21
CA VAL A 645 21.35 -5.77 -6.58
C VAL A 645 21.31 -6.52 -7.90
N ARG A 646 21.94 -5.99 -8.95
CA ARG A 646 22.03 -6.60 -10.29
C ARG A 646 23.51 -6.85 -10.59
N VAL A 647 23.98 -8.08 -10.40
CA VAL A 647 25.33 -8.51 -10.79
C VAL A 647 25.27 -8.94 -12.27
N PRO A 648 25.85 -8.21 -13.23
CA PRO A 648 25.78 -8.59 -14.64
C PRO A 648 26.49 -9.93 -14.90
N MET A 649 25.99 -10.74 -15.82
CA MET A 649 26.72 -11.96 -16.21
C MET A 649 28.12 -11.64 -16.81
N SER A 650 28.28 -10.47 -17.43
CA SER A 650 29.56 -9.95 -17.93
C SER A 650 30.48 -9.35 -16.85
N SER A 651 30.24 -9.64 -15.56
CA SER A 651 31.25 -9.46 -14.49
C SER A 651 31.70 -10.80 -13.92
N LEU A 652 31.37 -11.91 -14.57
CA LEU A 652 31.66 -13.29 -14.14
C LEU A 652 32.39 -14.08 -15.25
N ASP A 653 33.11 -13.40 -16.15
CA ASP A 653 33.70 -13.94 -17.39
C ASP A 653 34.60 -15.19 -17.22
N GLU A 654 35.15 -15.43 -16.02
CA GLU A 654 35.97 -16.61 -15.70
C GLU A 654 35.13 -17.87 -15.36
N VAL A 655 33.85 -17.71 -15.04
CA VAL A 655 32.92 -18.76 -14.56
C VAL A 655 32.23 -19.45 -15.74
N ASP A 656 32.15 -20.79 -15.75
CA ASP A 656 31.31 -21.50 -16.73
C ASP A 656 29.82 -21.33 -16.45
N LEU A 657 29.22 -20.28 -17.02
CA LEU A 657 27.78 -19.99 -16.91
C LEU A 657 26.87 -21.09 -17.47
N ARG A 658 27.41 -22.14 -18.10
CA ARG A 658 26.65 -23.33 -18.52
C ARG A 658 26.49 -24.38 -17.42
N ASP A 659 27.29 -24.31 -16.35
CA ASP A 659 27.36 -25.34 -15.32
C ASP A 659 27.60 -24.77 -13.91
N VAL A 660 26.85 -23.71 -13.56
CA VAL A 660 26.91 -23.11 -12.22
C VAL A 660 26.38 -24.09 -11.18
N ARG A 661 27.18 -24.32 -10.13
CA ARG A 661 26.89 -25.24 -9.03
C ARG A 661 26.29 -24.55 -7.81
N GLU A 662 26.67 -23.31 -7.57
CA GLU A 662 26.40 -22.62 -6.30
C GLU A 662 26.51 -21.10 -6.47
N VAL A 663 25.66 -20.37 -5.74
CA VAL A 663 25.81 -18.94 -5.45
C VAL A 663 26.04 -18.78 -3.95
N ARG A 664 26.95 -17.89 -3.55
CA ARG A 664 27.26 -17.56 -2.16
C ARG A 664 27.10 -16.08 -1.92
N VAL A 665 26.56 -15.70 -0.77
CA VAL A 665 26.46 -14.32 -0.31
C VAL A 665 27.14 -14.25 1.06
N THR A 666 28.34 -13.66 1.09
CA THR A 666 29.25 -13.65 2.25
C THR A 666 29.37 -12.24 2.81
N GLY A 667 29.46 -12.09 4.13
CA GLY A 667 29.69 -10.81 4.79
C GLY A 667 31.06 -10.22 4.43
N ALA A 668 31.11 -9.03 3.82
CA ALA A 668 32.36 -8.39 3.40
C ALA A 668 32.88 -7.32 4.38
N SER A 669 32.01 -6.79 5.26
CA SER A 669 32.42 -5.97 6.42
C SER A 669 32.76 -6.84 7.64
N PRO A 670 33.54 -6.35 8.63
CA PRO A 670 33.88 -7.12 9.84
C PRO A 670 32.67 -7.57 10.66
N THR A 671 31.58 -6.79 10.63
CA THR A 671 30.28 -7.13 11.19
C THR A 671 29.20 -6.55 10.29
N GLY A 672 28.01 -7.13 10.24
CA GLY A 672 26.92 -6.55 9.47
C GLY A 672 25.58 -7.26 9.64
N GLY A 673 24.55 -6.65 9.05
CA GLY A 673 23.19 -7.16 9.03
C GLY A 673 22.43 -6.61 7.82
N VAL A 674 21.70 -7.48 7.14
CA VAL A 674 20.92 -7.18 5.93
C VAL A 674 19.62 -7.97 5.90
N TYR A 675 18.65 -7.46 5.17
CA TYR A 675 17.51 -8.23 4.67
C TYR A 675 17.79 -8.66 3.22
N LEU A 676 17.51 -9.92 2.87
CA LEU A 676 17.71 -10.50 1.53
C LEU A 676 16.41 -11.15 1.02
N GLY A 677 16.05 -10.87 -0.23
CA GLY A 677 14.91 -11.48 -0.92
C GLY A 677 15.24 -11.82 -2.37
N ASP A 678 14.49 -12.75 -2.96
CA ASP A 678 14.37 -12.91 -4.41
C ASP A 678 15.69 -13.17 -5.17
N LEU A 679 16.56 -14.05 -4.65
CA LEU A 679 17.78 -14.44 -5.37
C LEU A 679 17.43 -15.30 -6.59
N ALA A 680 17.68 -14.75 -7.76
CA ALA A 680 17.32 -15.31 -9.06
C ALA A 680 18.31 -14.91 -10.16
N PHE A 681 18.47 -15.75 -11.18
CA PHE A 681 19.06 -15.30 -12.46
C PHE A 681 17.94 -14.74 -13.34
N SER A 682 18.17 -13.59 -14.01
CA SER A 682 17.10 -12.87 -14.71
C SER A 682 17.54 -12.14 -15.99
N ASP A 683 16.56 -11.98 -16.89
CA ASP A 683 16.62 -11.27 -18.17
C ASP A 683 15.32 -10.44 -18.28
N VAL A 684 15.30 -9.25 -17.68
CA VAL A 684 14.06 -8.46 -17.51
C VAL A 684 13.49 -8.06 -18.87
N ARG A 685 12.33 -8.64 -19.20
CA ARG A 685 11.40 -8.36 -20.31
C ARG A 685 10.47 -7.17 -20.08
N VAL A 686 9.66 -6.84 -21.08
CA VAL A 686 8.31 -6.29 -20.83
C VAL A 686 7.30 -7.44 -20.59
N GLY A 687 7.47 -8.56 -21.28
CA GLY A 687 6.57 -9.69 -21.21
C GLY A 687 5.26 -9.49 -22.01
N LYS A 688 4.16 -10.10 -21.54
CA LYS A 688 2.79 -9.98 -22.04
C LYS A 688 1.80 -9.62 -20.93
N ALA A 689 0.59 -9.21 -21.30
CA ALA A 689 -0.52 -8.93 -20.38
C ALA A 689 -1.70 -9.87 -20.66
N GLU A 690 -1.97 -10.82 -19.77
CA GLU A 690 -2.95 -11.91 -19.96
C GLU A 690 -3.64 -12.29 -18.63
N LEU A 691 -4.54 -11.44 -18.13
CA LEU A 691 -5.17 -11.59 -16.80
C LEU A 691 -6.32 -12.62 -16.72
N ASP A 692 -6.92 -12.97 -17.85
CA ASP A 692 -8.18 -13.73 -17.94
C ASP A 692 -8.04 -15.26 -17.75
N GLU A 693 -6.80 -15.77 -17.69
CA GLU A 693 -6.50 -17.15 -17.25
C GLU A 693 -6.88 -17.43 -15.78
N LEU A 694 -7.00 -16.40 -14.93
CA LEU A 694 -7.12 -16.55 -13.47
C LEU A 694 -8.57 -16.42 -12.96
N PRO A 695 -9.01 -17.33 -12.07
CA PRO A 695 -10.31 -17.19 -11.42
C PRO A 695 -10.29 -16.04 -10.41
N GLN A 696 -11.37 -15.26 -10.36
CA GLN A 696 -11.56 -14.27 -9.29
C GLN A 696 -12.06 -14.97 -8.02
N VAL A 697 -11.50 -14.61 -6.87
CA VAL A 697 -12.05 -14.95 -5.55
C VAL A 697 -12.98 -13.85 -5.05
N SER A 698 -14.10 -14.25 -4.43
CA SER A 698 -15.04 -13.36 -3.75
C SER A 698 -15.47 -13.95 -2.41
N LEU A 699 -15.53 -13.10 -1.39
CA LEU A 699 -16.18 -13.40 -0.11
C LEU A 699 -17.70 -13.39 -0.27
N GLN A 700 -18.38 -14.21 0.52
CA GLN A 700 -19.84 -14.16 0.67
C GLN A 700 -20.19 -13.55 2.03
N GLY A 701 -21.04 -12.52 2.01
CA GLY A 701 -21.61 -11.92 3.20
C GLY A 701 -22.55 -12.89 3.92
N LEU A 702 -22.70 -12.71 5.23
CA LEU A 702 -23.40 -13.64 6.11
C LEU A 702 -24.13 -12.88 7.21
N THR A 703 -25.36 -13.32 7.53
CA THR A 703 -26.12 -12.91 8.71
C THR A 703 -26.34 -14.14 9.59
N VAL A 704 -26.05 -14.04 10.89
CA VAL A 704 -26.23 -15.12 11.87
C VAL A 704 -26.68 -14.56 13.23
N PRO A 705 -27.41 -15.35 14.03
CA PRO A 705 -27.55 -15.08 15.47
C PRO A 705 -26.19 -15.13 16.18
N GLU A 706 -26.07 -14.52 17.36
CA GLU A 706 -24.93 -14.75 18.23
C GLU A 706 -25.07 -15.98 19.11
N GLY A 707 -26.26 -16.22 19.66
CA GLY A 707 -26.60 -17.35 20.53
C GLY A 707 -25.99 -17.29 21.93
N ASP A 708 -26.48 -18.17 22.81
CA ASP A 708 -26.26 -18.25 24.26
C ASP A 708 -24.78 -18.34 24.76
N GLY A 709 -23.78 -18.30 23.87
CA GLY A 709 -22.37 -18.43 24.23
C GLY A 709 -21.41 -18.77 23.07
N PRO A 710 -20.13 -19.06 23.38
CA PRO A 710 -19.04 -19.12 22.39
C PRO A 710 -19.28 -20.02 21.18
N GLY A 711 -19.35 -19.38 20.00
CA GLY A 711 -19.68 -19.97 18.72
C GLY A 711 -18.77 -19.50 17.58
N ALA A 712 -19.21 -19.69 16.33
CA ALA A 712 -18.49 -19.19 15.15
C ALA A 712 -19.37 -19.04 13.91
N ALA A 713 -19.14 -17.97 13.15
CA ALA A 713 -19.73 -17.74 11.84
C ALA A 713 -18.96 -18.50 10.74
N THR A 714 -19.62 -19.45 10.07
CA THR A 714 -19.05 -20.19 8.93
C THR A 714 -19.15 -19.38 7.63
N MET A 715 -18.13 -18.57 7.35
CA MET A 715 -18.05 -17.76 6.12
C MET A 715 -17.45 -18.54 4.95
N THR A 716 -17.78 -18.12 3.72
CA THR A 716 -17.40 -18.82 2.48
C THR A 716 -16.63 -17.91 1.52
N LEU A 717 -15.48 -18.40 1.04
CA LEU A 717 -14.81 -17.89 -0.17
C LEU A 717 -15.30 -18.67 -1.39
N THR A 718 -15.48 -17.99 -2.53
CA THR A 718 -15.89 -18.60 -3.80
C THR A 718 -15.03 -18.15 -4.97
N LEU A 719 -14.83 -19.02 -5.96
CA LEU A 719 -14.10 -18.76 -7.21
C LEU A 719 -15.06 -18.70 -8.42
N SER A 720 -14.85 -17.74 -9.32
CA SER A 720 -15.60 -17.69 -10.60
C SER A 720 -15.27 -18.88 -11.50
N GLY A 721 -13.98 -19.25 -11.57
CA GLY A 721 -13.46 -20.43 -12.28
C GLY A 721 -13.12 -21.61 -11.35
N ARG A 722 -12.56 -22.68 -11.92
CA ARG A 722 -11.81 -23.70 -11.15
C ARG A 722 -10.33 -23.45 -11.39
N SER A 723 -9.52 -23.28 -10.35
CA SER A 723 -8.07 -23.15 -10.54
C SER A 723 -7.42 -24.51 -10.83
N LYS A 724 -6.41 -24.50 -11.69
CA LYS A 724 -5.51 -25.64 -11.99
C LYS A 724 -4.56 -25.93 -10.81
N LYS A 725 -4.49 -25.02 -9.82
CA LYS A 725 -3.62 -25.05 -8.64
C LYS A 725 -4.43 -24.82 -7.35
N PRO A 726 -3.87 -25.07 -6.15
CA PRO A 726 -4.47 -24.56 -4.92
C PRO A 726 -4.46 -23.03 -4.96
N VAL A 727 -5.55 -22.41 -4.52
CA VAL A 727 -5.65 -20.96 -4.34
C VAL A 727 -5.52 -20.67 -2.85
N THR A 728 -4.50 -19.92 -2.46
CA THR A 728 -4.39 -19.39 -1.09
C THR A 728 -4.93 -17.97 -1.06
N VAL A 729 -5.65 -17.62 0.01
CA VAL A 729 -6.18 -16.27 0.23
C VAL A 729 -6.08 -15.99 1.72
N ASN A 730 -5.61 -14.80 2.10
CA ASN A 730 -5.65 -14.38 3.49
C ASN A 730 -6.99 -13.68 3.75
N VAL A 731 -7.65 -14.01 4.85
CA VAL A 731 -8.88 -13.36 5.30
C VAL A 731 -8.66 -12.69 6.64
N GLN A 732 -9.22 -11.49 6.80
CA GLN A 732 -9.20 -10.74 8.05
C GLN A 732 -10.61 -10.27 8.41
N SER A 733 -11.01 -10.44 9.67
CA SER A 733 -12.24 -9.84 10.24
C SER A 733 -11.88 -8.65 11.13
N ILE A 734 -12.68 -7.59 11.06
CA ILE A 734 -12.45 -6.35 11.78
C ILE A 734 -13.46 -6.22 12.92
N ALA A 735 -13.03 -6.61 14.12
CA ALA A 735 -13.78 -6.41 15.35
C ALA A 735 -13.70 -4.93 15.77
N ALA A 736 -14.68 -4.14 15.33
CA ALA A 736 -14.79 -2.71 15.61
C ALA A 736 -16.21 -2.36 16.09
N GLY A 737 -16.32 -1.29 16.88
CA GLY A 737 -17.56 -0.88 17.56
C GLY A 737 -17.45 -0.99 19.08
N THR A 738 -18.55 -0.71 19.77
CA THR A 738 -18.70 -0.96 21.21
C THR A 738 -19.30 -2.35 21.39
N ALA A 739 -18.72 -3.14 22.30
CA ALA A 739 -19.06 -4.57 22.51
C ALA A 739 -19.02 -5.42 21.23
N PRO A 740 -17.87 -5.50 20.52
CA PRO A 740 -17.76 -6.39 19.37
C PRO A 740 -17.89 -7.85 19.81
N VAL A 741 -18.99 -8.50 19.40
CA VAL A 741 -19.30 -9.91 19.70
C VAL A 741 -18.56 -10.88 18.77
N ILE A 742 -17.61 -10.41 17.96
CA ILE A 742 -16.64 -11.25 17.24
C ILE A 742 -15.22 -11.03 17.75
N THR A 743 -14.39 -12.08 17.64
CA THR A 743 -12.93 -11.92 17.75
C THR A 743 -12.34 -11.53 16.40
N ALA A 744 -11.38 -10.61 16.39
CA ALA A 744 -10.61 -10.28 15.19
C ALA A 744 -9.79 -11.50 14.73
N LEU A 745 -10.02 -11.94 13.48
CA LEU A 745 -9.36 -13.05 12.84
C LEU A 745 -8.34 -12.54 11.83
N ALA A 746 -7.19 -13.21 11.73
CA ALA A 746 -6.33 -13.18 10.55
C ALA A 746 -5.91 -14.61 10.22
N GLN A 747 -6.28 -15.12 9.04
CA GLN A 747 -6.08 -16.52 8.67
C GLN A 747 -5.78 -16.68 7.18
N GLN A 748 -4.88 -17.58 6.80
CA GLN A 748 -4.79 -18.08 5.44
C GLN A 748 -5.79 -19.22 5.21
N VAL A 749 -6.60 -19.11 4.15
CA VAL A 749 -7.56 -20.12 3.70
C VAL A 749 -7.07 -20.69 2.37
N VAL A 750 -7.20 -22.01 2.20
CA VAL A 750 -6.78 -22.71 0.97
C VAL A 750 -8.00 -23.31 0.29
N ILE A 751 -8.25 -22.92 -0.96
CA ILE A 751 -9.22 -23.55 -1.86
C ILE A 751 -8.48 -24.63 -2.65
N PRO A 752 -8.78 -25.94 -2.47
CA PRO A 752 -8.04 -27.02 -3.12
C PRO A 752 -8.10 -26.99 -4.66
N VAL A 753 -7.14 -27.67 -5.30
CA VAL A 753 -7.08 -27.85 -6.77
C VAL A 753 -8.44 -28.28 -7.32
N GLY A 754 -8.96 -27.55 -8.30
CA GLY A 754 -10.23 -27.85 -8.93
C GLY A 754 -11.49 -27.59 -8.07
N ALA A 755 -11.37 -27.21 -6.81
CA ALA A 755 -12.52 -26.74 -6.03
C ALA A 755 -12.99 -25.35 -6.52
N ARG A 756 -14.17 -24.92 -6.04
CA ARG A 756 -14.72 -23.58 -6.30
C ARG A 756 -14.99 -22.76 -5.03
N SER A 757 -14.73 -23.33 -3.86
CA SER A 757 -14.98 -22.67 -2.59
C SER A 757 -14.17 -23.32 -1.46
N ALA A 758 -14.01 -22.57 -0.37
CA ALA A 758 -13.60 -23.06 0.93
C ALA A 758 -14.30 -22.23 2.02
N THR A 759 -14.45 -22.80 3.21
CA THR A 759 -15.07 -22.16 4.36
C THR A 759 -14.04 -21.85 5.44
N PHE A 760 -14.25 -20.76 6.18
CA PHE A 760 -13.49 -20.40 7.38
C PHE A 760 -14.44 -20.01 8.51
N GLN A 761 -13.92 -19.88 9.73
CA GLN A 761 -14.71 -19.63 10.93
C GLN A 761 -14.27 -18.30 11.56
N VAL A 762 -15.19 -17.34 11.70
CA VAL A 762 -14.97 -16.14 12.51
C VAL A 762 -15.54 -16.41 13.91
N PRO A 763 -14.75 -16.40 15.00
CA PRO A 763 -15.26 -16.69 16.33
C PRO A 763 -16.27 -15.63 16.79
N ILE A 764 -17.39 -16.10 17.35
CA ILE A 764 -18.43 -15.28 18.00
C ILE A 764 -18.34 -15.50 19.51
N ALA A 765 -18.47 -14.43 20.29
CA ALA A 765 -18.49 -14.47 21.75
C ALA A 765 -19.78 -15.13 22.27
N GLY A 766 -20.94 -14.61 21.86
CA GLY A 766 -22.27 -15.05 22.28
C GLY A 766 -22.53 -14.79 23.76
N ASP A 767 -23.69 -14.23 24.10
CA ASP A 767 -24.13 -14.14 25.49
C ASP A 767 -25.65 -14.25 25.63
N THR A 768 -26.25 -13.62 26.64
CA THR A 768 -27.69 -13.74 26.97
C THR A 768 -28.29 -12.39 27.39
N THR A 769 -27.91 -11.30 26.70
CA THR A 769 -28.16 -9.91 27.09
C THR A 769 -28.78 -9.11 25.94
N PRO A 770 -30.11 -8.85 25.95
CA PRO A 770 -30.83 -8.24 24.83
C PRO A 770 -30.23 -6.92 24.30
N ALA A 771 -29.58 -6.99 23.13
CA ALA A 771 -29.08 -5.87 22.36
C ALA A 771 -30.15 -5.33 21.38
N THR A 772 -30.20 -4.00 21.22
CA THR A 772 -31.27 -3.34 20.45
C THR A 772 -30.92 -3.07 18.97
N ALA A 773 -29.76 -3.54 18.50
CA ALA A 773 -29.30 -3.33 17.12
C ALA A 773 -28.34 -4.45 16.66
N GLU A 774 -28.48 -4.86 15.40
CA GLU A 774 -27.56 -5.79 14.74
C GLU A 774 -26.14 -5.20 14.67
N GLN A 775 -25.11 -6.02 14.91
CA GLN A 775 -23.73 -5.61 14.78
C GLN A 775 -23.17 -6.03 13.40
N SER A 776 -22.48 -5.11 12.71
CA SER A 776 -21.95 -5.35 11.36
C SER A 776 -20.43 -5.22 11.33
N TYR A 777 -19.74 -6.31 11.05
CA TYR A 777 -18.29 -6.37 10.97
C TYR A 777 -17.82 -6.51 9.53
N GLN A 778 -16.75 -5.80 9.18
CA GLN A 778 -16.13 -5.89 7.87
C GLN A 778 -15.20 -7.11 7.82
N VAL A 779 -15.31 -7.89 6.75
CA VAL A 779 -14.47 -9.05 6.48
C VAL A 779 -13.85 -8.91 5.09
N VAL A 780 -12.54 -9.08 5.01
CA VAL A 780 -11.72 -8.70 3.86
C VAL A 780 -10.85 -9.87 3.42
N ALA A 781 -10.68 -10.01 2.10
CA ALA A 781 -9.82 -11.00 1.46
C ALA A 781 -8.64 -10.31 0.77
N SER A 782 -7.43 -10.81 1.01
CA SER A 782 -6.16 -10.17 0.67
C SER A 782 -5.13 -11.19 0.17
N VAL A 783 -4.23 -10.72 -0.69
CA VAL A 783 -3.09 -11.49 -1.25
C VAL A 783 -3.49 -12.88 -1.75
N PRO A 784 -4.38 -12.98 -2.77
CA PRO A 784 -4.68 -14.26 -3.39
C PRO A 784 -3.52 -14.75 -4.27
N THR A 785 -3.31 -16.07 -4.27
CA THR A 785 -2.41 -16.76 -5.21
C THR A 785 -3.18 -17.69 -6.15
N ASN A 786 -2.73 -17.82 -7.40
CA ASN A 786 -3.38 -18.57 -8.49
C ASN A 786 -4.85 -18.16 -8.74
N ALA A 787 -5.20 -16.93 -8.34
CA ALA A 787 -6.48 -16.25 -8.40
C ALA A 787 -6.27 -14.74 -8.24
N THR A 788 -7.28 -13.94 -8.59
CA THR A 788 -7.30 -12.48 -8.41
C THR A 788 -8.49 -12.03 -7.55
N ILE A 789 -8.54 -10.79 -7.06
CA ILE A 789 -9.67 -10.31 -6.26
C ILE A 789 -10.85 -9.90 -7.15
N GLY A 790 -12.04 -10.44 -6.86
CA GLY A 790 -13.33 -9.91 -7.30
C GLY A 790 -14.01 -9.16 -6.13
N GLY A 791 -14.94 -9.83 -5.44
CA GLY A 791 -15.55 -9.34 -4.20
C GLY A 791 -14.63 -9.48 -2.98
N GLY A 792 -13.64 -8.60 -2.86
CA GLY A 792 -12.64 -8.64 -1.77
C GLY A 792 -13.12 -8.16 -0.40
N PHE A 793 -14.30 -7.53 -0.31
CA PHE A 793 -14.88 -6.98 0.90
C PHE A 793 -16.29 -7.54 1.09
N THR A 794 -16.71 -7.77 2.34
CA THR A 794 -18.09 -8.09 2.69
C THR A 794 -18.41 -7.81 4.17
N ARG A 795 -19.67 -8.02 4.55
CA ARG A 795 -20.16 -7.94 5.93
C ARG A 795 -20.40 -9.32 6.54
N LEU A 796 -19.97 -9.47 7.79
CA LEU A 796 -20.58 -10.41 8.75
C LEU A 796 -21.54 -9.59 9.62
N ILE A 797 -22.83 -9.86 9.51
CA ILE A 797 -23.87 -9.28 10.36
C ILE A 797 -24.18 -10.30 11.46
N VAL A 798 -24.13 -9.86 12.71
CA VAL A 798 -24.51 -10.64 13.88
C VAL A 798 -25.76 -10.01 14.47
N THR A 799 -26.80 -10.82 14.65
CA THR A 799 -28.10 -10.41 15.17
C THR A 799 -28.28 -10.93 16.59
N ASP A 800 -28.80 -10.10 17.48
CA ASP A 800 -29.36 -10.55 18.75
C ASP A 800 -30.49 -11.56 18.50
N ASP A 801 -30.51 -12.66 19.27
CA ASP A 801 -31.59 -13.66 19.28
C ASP A 801 -32.26 -13.84 20.65
N ASP A 802 -32.11 -12.84 21.52
CA ASP A 802 -32.61 -12.79 22.89
C ASP A 802 -33.99 -12.12 23.03
N ALA A 803 -34.52 -12.09 24.26
CA ALA A 803 -35.84 -11.54 24.56
C ALA A 803 -35.80 -10.23 25.38
N LEU A 804 -36.12 -9.11 24.72
CA LEU A 804 -36.33 -7.76 25.28
C LEU A 804 -37.46 -7.67 26.33
#